data_AF-A0A1Y4K6R9-F1
#
_entry.id   AF-A0A1Y4K6R9-F1
#
_cell.length_a   1.000
_cell.length_b   1.000
_cell.length_c   1.000
_cell.angle_alpha   90.00
_cell.angle_beta   90.00
_cell.angle_gamma   90.00
#
_symmetry.space_group_name_H-M   'P 1'
#
loop_
_entity.id
_entity.type
_entity.pdbx_description
1 polymer ?
#
loop_
_entity_poly.entity_id
_entity_poly.type
_entity_poly.pdbx_seq_one_letter_code
_entity_poly.pdbx_strand_id
1 'polypeptide(L)'
;MSNPVDYAEKTVLAVDTSTDMLACAVARVAADGRVTVLAARDHLCRRQANVELVSTACQALADAGLSMADVDAVLTGRGPGSFTGVRIGVATAKGLACGLGRPLFGTSALDAMAWAARAAGVRGTLAVAGDAMRGEVYPGIYQLDDAGAHRTFAAETVAKADACVAAWAERADAAELTLTGNGLAKYRARFEAAGFSRFSPEEAWYPTGEGLLRAAVEAGVFSGPAAQSGDPALVLPIYTRLSDAEEAERTRLGLKVPATVELTGVDDALAGIHLQLRPMTVNDTAAVAVLEAATYEGSAHTPWSERLFYEELTQPGRSWWVAHDQGQVIGFAGGVLAGADFEVEEVVVDAARRREGIARRLVARVAYDAQMLGAHTISLEVDAQNDPARALYAALGLVEEGRRPGYYAAAAGEPAHDALILRAPLPLAADAVGGSDDHPEPAPSIRPWPIECAPRSAEAEAAIAAAGPLILTIESSCDETAMAVTDSHGVVCANVVATQIDFHARFGGVVPEIASRKHTEAIVGVFEETLARAGEHFGVDTLVPADLAAVGCTAGPGLVGALVVGVAFAKGLCAAADLPLVAVHHLEGHLMANLFETPDLEPPFVASLVSGGNTMLVHVRAWGDYEILGSTIDDAVGEAFDKVAKALGLGYPGGPVISKLSAQGNPKAIHFPRAMMHSGDYSFSLSGLKTAVITYIEGENRAGRPINLPDLAASFEAAVIDVQVAKAVTAVEQTGVSDFCVGGGVAANPGLRAAYRKAFEKRGVRVTVPPMRACGDNAAMIGIAALRSFRAGSFSPLTLDADPNAPLGAWSTPDAPVPPVWE
;
A
#
# COMPACT_ATOMS: atom_id res chain seq x y z
N MET A 1 53.59 -6.48 20.20
CA MET A 1 52.56 -7.35 19.62
C MET A 1 51.25 -7.03 20.30
N SER A 2 50.53 -6.05 19.77
CA SER A 2 49.16 -5.70 20.14
C SER A 2 48.23 -6.39 19.15
N ASN A 3 47.25 -7.14 19.65
CA ASN A 3 46.21 -7.77 18.84
C ASN A 3 45.62 -6.75 17.85
N PRO A 4 45.42 -7.12 16.57
CA PRO A 4 44.57 -6.34 15.70
C PRO A 4 43.14 -6.45 16.25
N VAL A 5 42.50 -5.30 16.45
CA VAL A 5 41.09 -5.20 16.82
C VAL A 5 40.29 -5.80 15.66
N ASP A 6 39.53 -6.85 15.96
CA ASP A 6 38.75 -7.62 15.00
C ASP A 6 37.60 -6.75 14.47
N TYR A 7 37.54 -6.56 13.15
CA TYR A 7 36.44 -5.86 12.48
C TYR A 7 35.28 -6.86 12.36
N ALA A 8 34.23 -6.69 13.17
CA ALA A 8 33.19 -7.69 13.37
C ALA A 8 32.53 -8.18 12.06
N GLU A 9 32.56 -9.50 11.83
CA GLU A 9 31.73 -10.17 10.83
C GLU A 9 30.25 -10.02 11.21
N LYS A 10 29.37 -9.71 10.25
CA LYS A 10 27.92 -9.60 10.47
C LYS A 10 27.21 -10.91 10.18
N THR A 11 26.30 -11.33 11.04
CA THR A 11 25.40 -12.46 10.78
C THR A 11 24.22 -11.99 9.93
N VAL A 12 24.08 -12.54 8.73
CA VAL A 12 23.02 -12.18 7.78
C VAL A 12 22.09 -13.36 7.56
N LEU A 13 20.79 -13.13 7.76
CA LEU A 13 19.72 -14.05 7.38
C LEU A 13 19.21 -13.69 5.98
N ALA A 14 19.42 -14.57 5.01
CA ALA A 14 18.98 -14.40 3.64
C ALA A 14 17.74 -15.25 3.34
N VAL A 15 16.74 -14.66 2.70
CA VAL A 15 15.49 -15.31 2.30
C VAL A 15 15.05 -14.94 0.88
N ASP A 16 14.51 -15.87 0.12
CA ASP A 16 13.81 -15.56 -1.14
C ASP A 16 12.66 -16.54 -1.36
N THR A 17 11.56 -16.01 -1.88
CA THR A 17 10.35 -16.76 -2.24
C THR A 17 9.85 -16.35 -3.62
N SER A 18 10.73 -15.82 -4.47
CA SER A 18 10.40 -15.32 -5.80
C SER A 18 10.03 -16.44 -6.78
N THR A 19 10.41 -17.69 -6.48
CA THR A 19 10.12 -18.88 -7.30
C THR A 19 9.38 -19.95 -6.49
N ASP A 20 9.20 -21.15 -7.06
CA ASP A 20 8.71 -22.30 -6.30
C ASP A 20 9.73 -22.83 -5.27
N MET A 21 10.96 -22.33 -5.31
CA MET A 21 11.99 -22.53 -4.29
C MET A 21 11.84 -21.50 -3.19
N LEU A 22 11.73 -21.97 -1.96
CA LEU A 22 11.98 -21.19 -0.76
C LEU A 22 13.46 -21.27 -0.48
N ALA A 23 14.18 -20.19 -0.74
CA ALA A 23 15.59 -20.09 -0.46
C ALA A 23 15.79 -19.45 0.92
N CYS A 24 16.62 -20.05 1.76
CA CYS A 24 16.95 -19.55 3.08
C CYS A 24 18.36 -19.97 3.49
N ALA A 25 19.18 -19.00 3.87
CA ALA A 25 20.52 -19.27 4.41
C ALA A 25 20.90 -18.27 5.52
N VAL A 26 21.79 -18.72 6.39
CA VAL A 26 22.43 -17.89 7.41
C VAL A 26 23.93 -17.90 7.14
N ALA A 27 24.54 -16.72 7.11
CA ALA A 27 25.97 -16.60 6.85
C ALA A 27 26.63 -15.50 7.67
N ARG A 28 27.95 -15.61 7.85
CA ARG A 28 28.79 -14.48 8.26
C ARG A 28 29.32 -13.75 7.03
N VAL A 29 29.12 -12.45 7.01
CA VAL A 29 29.62 -11.55 5.97
C VAL A 29 30.68 -10.65 6.58
N ALA A 30 31.92 -10.81 6.14
CA ALA A 30 33.05 -9.98 6.55
C ALA A 30 33.04 -8.64 5.79
N ALA A 31 33.71 -7.64 6.37
CA ALA A 31 33.83 -6.30 5.76
C ALA A 31 34.59 -6.30 4.41
N ASP A 32 35.41 -7.33 4.14
CA ASP A 32 36.10 -7.54 2.86
C ASP A 32 35.24 -8.27 1.81
N GLY A 33 33.95 -8.51 2.10
CA GLY A 33 33.01 -9.21 1.23
C GLY A 33 33.07 -10.74 1.33
N ARG A 34 33.90 -11.32 2.21
CA ARG A 34 33.93 -12.78 2.37
C ARG A 34 32.62 -13.29 2.99
N VAL A 35 31.98 -14.23 2.30
CA VAL A 35 30.76 -14.90 2.76
C VAL A 35 31.07 -16.31 3.26
N THR A 36 30.75 -16.59 4.53
CA THR A 36 30.83 -17.92 5.13
C THR A 36 29.43 -18.40 5.51
N VAL A 37 28.86 -19.29 4.69
CA VAL A 37 27.55 -19.89 4.96
C VAL A 37 27.65 -20.83 6.16
N LEU A 38 26.79 -20.61 7.15
CA LEU A 38 26.70 -21.41 8.37
C LEU A 38 25.66 -22.52 8.22
N ALA A 39 24.51 -22.19 7.62
CA ALA A 39 23.43 -23.13 7.34
C ALA A 39 22.60 -22.65 6.14
N ALA A 40 21.99 -23.59 5.42
CA ALA A 40 21.03 -23.31 4.35
C ALA A 40 19.90 -24.35 4.37
N ARG A 41 18.68 -23.92 4.07
CA ARG A 41 17.46 -24.73 4.04
C ARG A 41 16.63 -24.48 2.78
N ASP A 42 17.31 -24.37 1.64
CA ASP A 42 16.65 -24.20 0.36
C ASP A 42 15.80 -25.44 0.02
N HIS A 43 14.50 -25.25 -0.26
CA HIS A 43 13.60 -26.35 -0.63
C HIS A 43 12.39 -25.88 -1.45
N LEU A 44 11.82 -26.79 -2.24
CA LEU A 44 10.61 -26.49 -3.02
C LEU A 44 9.39 -26.39 -2.08
N CYS A 45 8.75 -25.22 -2.06
CA CYS A 45 7.58 -24.96 -1.21
C CYS A 45 6.27 -24.85 -2.02
N ARG A 46 6.29 -24.85 -3.36
CA ARG A 46 5.11 -24.90 -4.26
C ARG A 46 3.89 -24.09 -3.76
N ARG A 47 4.06 -22.78 -3.57
CA ARG A 47 3.03 -21.83 -3.07
C ARG A 47 2.67 -21.96 -1.58
N GLN A 48 3.48 -22.63 -0.77
CA GLN A 48 3.38 -22.65 0.70
C GLN A 48 4.40 -21.71 1.37
N ALA A 49 5.07 -20.85 0.60
CA ALA A 49 6.04 -19.88 1.11
C ALA A 49 5.52 -19.07 2.30
N ASN A 50 4.26 -18.61 2.25
CA ASN A 50 3.69 -17.86 3.36
C ASN A 50 3.64 -18.69 4.64
N VAL A 51 3.34 -19.99 4.56
CA VAL A 51 3.26 -20.91 5.70
C VAL A 51 4.65 -21.29 6.24
N GLU A 52 5.61 -21.53 5.34
CA GLU A 52 6.88 -22.22 5.66
C GLU A 52 8.07 -21.28 5.90
N LEU A 53 8.04 -20.02 5.42
CA LEU A 53 9.22 -19.16 5.40
C LEU A 53 9.79 -18.87 6.79
N VAL A 54 8.95 -18.45 7.73
CA VAL A 54 9.41 -18.08 9.07
C VAL A 54 9.95 -19.29 9.84
N SER A 55 9.28 -20.44 9.75
CA SER A 55 9.77 -21.67 10.40
C SER A 55 11.09 -22.14 9.77
N THR A 56 11.24 -22.01 8.46
CA THR A 56 12.48 -22.33 7.74
C THR A 56 13.63 -21.42 8.19
N ALA A 57 13.38 -20.11 8.33
CA ALA A 57 14.37 -19.16 8.82
C ALA A 57 14.82 -19.47 10.25
N CYS A 58 13.88 -19.74 11.16
CA CYS A 58 14.21 -20.15 12.52
C CYS A 58 15.02 -21.46 12.56
N GLN A 59 14.68 -22.43 11.72
CA GLN A 59 15.42 -23.69 11.63
C GLN A 59 16.82 -23.52 11.04
N ALA A 60 17.00 -22.65 10.04
CA ALA A 60 18.30 -22.35 9.48
C ALA A 60 19.23 -21.69 10.51
N LEU A 61 18.68 -20.78 11.33
CA LEU A 61 19.41 -20.22 12.49
C LEU A 61 19.77 -21.29 13.50
N ALA A 62 18.82 -22.16 13.88
CA ALA A 62 19.05 -23.22 14.83
C ALA A 62 20.13 -24.22 14.37
N ASP A 63 20.15 -24.59 13.08
CA ASP A 63 21.20 -25.44 12.49
C ASP A 63 22.59 -24.79 12.56
N ALA A 64 22.64 -23.45 12.48
CA ALA A 64 23.87 -22.67 12.65
C ALA A 64 24.25 -22.48 14.15
N GLY A 65 23.44 -22.97 15.09
CA GLY A 65 23.61 -22.73 16.52
C GLY A 65 23.30 -21.29 16.95
N LEU A 66 22.44 -20.61 16.19
CA LEU A 66 22.06 -19.21 16.36
C LEU A 66 20.54 -19.08 16.60
N SER A 67 20.13 -17.88 16.98
CA SER A 67 18.75 -17.45 17.18
C SER A 67 18.46 -16.15 16.40
N MET A 68 17.21 -15.70 16.39
CA MET A 68 16.84 -14.41 15.77
C MET A 68 17.62 -13.24 16.37
N ALA A 69 17.93 -13.29 17.67
CA ALA A 69 18.70 -12.24 18.36
C ALA A 69 20.15 -12.10 17.85
N ASP A 70 20.69 -13.14 17.21
CA ASP A 70 22.05 -13.13 16.66
C ASP A 70 22.12 -12.54 15.24
N VAL A 71 20.98 -12.19 14.64
CA VAL A 71 20.91 -11.63 13.28
C VAL A 71 21.25 -10.13 13.31
N ASP A 72 22.27 -9.74 12.55
CA ASP A 72 22.71 -8.34 12.41
C ASP A 72 22.07 -7.64 11.22
N ALA A 73 21.62 -8.39 10.21
CA ALA A 73 20.95 -7.89 9.03
C ALA A 73 20.08 -8.96 8.36
N VAL A 74 19.01 -8.52 7.69
CA VAL A 74 18.16 -9.36 6.85
C VAL A 74 18.45 -9.06 5.38
N LEU A 75 18.49 -10.09 4.53
CA LEU A 75 18.61 -9.97 3.09
C LEU A 75 17.42 -10.67 2.44
N THR A 76 16.71 -10.00 1.54
CA THR A 76 15.61 -10.63 0.76
C THR A 76 15.88 -10.60 -0.73
N GLY A 77 15.48 -11.63 -1.45
CA GLY A 77 15.32 -11.51 -2.89
C GLY A 77 14.14 -10.60 -3.21
N ARG A 78 14.37 -9.59 -4.05
CA ARG A 78 13.36 -8.60 -4.49
C ARG A 78 12.66 -9.03 -5.78
N GLY A 79 12.93 -10.25 -6.27
CA GLY A 79 12.53 -10.68 -7.60
C GLY A 79 13.60 -10.40 -8.66
N PRO A 80 13.27 -10.45 -9.95
CA PRO A 80 11.94 -10.74 -10.50
C PRO A 80 11.49 -12.18 -10.25
N GLY A 81 10.18 -12.43 -10.26
CA GLY A 81 9.61 -13.75 -9.99
C GLY A 81 8.09 -13.73 -9.89
N SER A 82 7.51 -14.75 -9.25
CA SER A 82 6.09 -14.81 -8.91
C SER A 82 5.72 -13.61 -8.04
N PHE A 83 4.78 -12.75 -8.48
CA PHE A 83 4.40 -11.54 -7.75
C PHE A 83 3.95 -11.82 -6.32
N THR A 84 3.13 -12.87 -6.11
CA THR A 84 2.74 -13.30 -4.76
C THR A 84 3.94 -13.76 -3.95
N GLY A 85 4.83 -14.54 -4.56
CA GLY A 85 6.03 -15.07 -3.91
C GLY A 85 6.98 -13.96 -3.46
N VAL A 86 7.29 -13.01 -4.34
CA VAL A 86 8.16 -11.87 -4.01
C VAL A 86 7.56 -11.01 -2.89
N ARG A 87 6.25 -10.76 -2.92
CA ARG A 87 5.56 -10.00 -1.85
C ARG A 87 5.66 -10.68 -0.49
N ILE A 88 5.46 -12.00 -0.42
CA ILE A 88 5.59 -12.76 0.82
C ILE A 88 7.00 -12.61 1.40
N GLY A 89 8.03 -12.81 0.57
CA GLY A 89 9.43 -12.74 1.00
C GLY A 89 9.79 -11.35 1.51
N VAL A 90 9.49 -10.32 0.71
CA VAL A 90 9.78 -8.92 1.06
C VAL A 90 8.99 -8.47 2.30
N ALA A 91 7.69 -8.78 2.39
CA ALA A 91 6.88 -8.39 3.55
C ALA A 91 7.33 -9.12 4.84
N THR A 92 7.67 -10.41 4.76
CA THR A 92 8.23 -11.15 5.90
C THR A 92 9.57 -10.57 6.33
N ALA A 93 10.45 -10.27 5.38
CA ALA A 93 11.76 -9.68 5.65
C ALA A 93 11.65 -8.27 6.26
N LYS A 94 10.68 -7.47 5.81
CA LYS A 94 10.30 -6.19 6.44
C LYS A 94 9.89 -6.39 7.90
N GLY A 95 8.99 -7.34 8.16
CA GLY A 95 8.59 -7.67 9.53
C GLY A 95 9.76 -8.09 10.41
N LEU A 96 10.63 -8.98 9.90
CA LEU A 96 11.84 -9.43 10.61
C LEU A 96 12.76 -8.25 10.96
N ALA A 97 13.05 -7.40 9.98
CA ALA A 97 13.93 -6.25 10.15
C ALA A 97 13.37 -5.21 11.14
N CYS A 98 12.08 -4.90 11.04
CA CYS A 98 11.37 -4.03 11.97
C CYS A 98 11.37 -4.60 13.39
N GLY A 99 11.13 -5.91 13.57
CA GLY A 99 11.13 -6.57 14.87
C GLY A 99 12.51 -6.63 15.53
N LEU A 100 13.56 -6.85 14.74
CA LEU A 100 14.94 -6.89 15.24
C LEU A 100 15.53 -5.49 15.45
N GLY A 101 14.96 -4.44 14.83
CA GLY A 101 15.63 -3.14 14.72
C GLY A 101 16.94 -3.21 13.91
N ARG A 102 16.96 -4.05 12.87
CA ARG A 102 18.15 -4.35 12.05
C ARG A 102 17.94 -4.00 10.58
N PRO A 103 19.01 -3.63 9.85
CA PRO A 103 18.89 -3.27 8.45
C PRO A 103 18.35 -4.41 7.57
N LEU A 104 17.53 -4.03 6.59
CA LEU A 104 17.06 -4.90 5.52
C LEU A 104 17.70 -4.50 4.20
N PHE A 105 18.20 -5.49 3.50
CA PHE A 105 18.77 -5.35 2.17
C PHE A 105 17.97 -6.18 1.17
N GLY A 106 18.07 -5.84 -0.11
CA GLY A 106 17.54 -6.71 -1.14
C GLY A 106 18.41 -6.89 -2.35
N THR A 107 18.27 -8.05 -3.00
CA THR A 107 19.07 -8.46 -4.16
C THR A 107 18.21 -9.13 -5.23
N SER A 108 18.77 -9.33 -6.42
CA SER A 108 18.05 -9.92 -7.55
C SER A 108 18.00 -11.45 -7.45
N ALA A 109 16.83 -12.00 -7.75
CA ALA A 109 16.66 -13.44 -7.89
C ALA A 109 17.41 -14.01 -9.10
N LEU A 110 17.57 -13.24 -10.19
CA LEU A 110 18.35 -13.68 -11.36
C LEU A 110 19.84 -13.76 -11.03
N ASP A 111 20.36 -12.78 -10.28
CA ASP A 111 21.75 -12.80 -9.83
C ASP A 111 21.99 -14.00 -8.90
N ALA A 112 21.04 -14.30 -8.01
CA ALA A 112 21.12 -15.49 -7.16
C ALA A 112 21.12 -16.81 -7.95
N MET A 113 20.32 -16.92 -9.02
CA MET A 113 20.38 -18.07 -9.95
C MET A 113 21.73 -18.17 -10.67
N ALA A 114 22.32 -17.03 -11.07
CA ALA A 114 23.64 -17.01 -11.69
C ALA A 114 24.73 -17.53 -10.73
N TRP A 115 24.66 -17.14 -9.46
CA TRP A 115 25.54 -17.67 -8.42
C TRP A 115 25.29 -19.15 -8.12
N ALA A 116 24.04 -19.62 -8.16
CA ALA A 116 23.71 -21.04 -8.03
C ALA A 116 24.33 -21.87 -9.17
N ALA A 117 24.20 -21.41 -10.42
CA ALA A 117 24.85 -22.05 -11.58
C ALA A 117 26.38 -22.06 -11.46
N ARG A 118 26.98 -20.97 -10.98
CA ARG A 118 28.42 -20.89 -10.73
C ARG A 118 28.88 -21.89 -9.66
N ALA A 119 28.12 -22.04 -8.57
CA ALA A 119 28.37 -23.02 -7.51
C ALA A 119 28.27 -24.46 -8.03
N ALA A 120 27.37 -24.72 -8.99
CA ALA A 120 27.26 -25.98 -9.72
C ALA A 120 28.39 -26.22 -10.75
N GLY A 121 29.41 -25.35 -10.81
CA GLY A 121 30.58 -25.52 -11.66
C GLY A 121 30.48 -24.89 -13.06
N VAL A 122 29.41 -24.14 -13.36
CA VAL A 122 29.26 -23.44 -14.64
C VAL A 122 30.25 -22.27 -14.72
N ARG A 123 30.86 -22.08 -15.89
CA ARG A 123 31.79 -20.99 -16.25
C ARG A 123 31.51 -20.52 -17.68
N GLY A 124 31.97 -19.33 -18.03
CA GLY A 124 31.74 -18.71 -19.34
C GLY A 124 30.43 -17.93 -19.39
N THR A 125 29.86 -17.76 -20.60
CA THR A 125 28.61 -17.01 -20.78
C THR A 125 27.41 -17.83 -20.33
N LEU A 126 26.68 -17.33 -19.33
CA LEU A 126 25.47 -17.92 -18.79
C LEU A 126 24.24 -17.11 -19.23
N ALA A 127 23.19 -17.81 -19.63
CA ALA A 127 21.89 -17.24 -19.93
C ALA A 127 20.85 -17.74 -18.90
N VAL A 128 20.37 -16.85 -18.05
CA VAL A 128 19.33 -17.11 -17.05
C VAL A 128 17.97 -16.83 -17.69
N ALA A 129 17.07 -17.82 -17.69
CA ALA A 129 15.68 -17.70 -18.09
C ALA A 129 14.78 -17.93 -16.87
N GLY A 130 14.49 -16.87 -16.11
CA GLY A 130 13.54 -16.93 -15.00
C GLY A 130 12.09 -17.07 -15.49
N ASP A 131 11.22 -17.76 -14.76
CA ASP A 131 9.80 -17.86 -15.11
C ASP A 131 9.05 -16.56 -14.79
N ALA A 132 8.53 -15.91 -15.83
CA ALA A 132 7.72 -14.70 -15.68
C ALA A 132 6.21 -14.97 -15.79
N MET A 133 5.79 -16.24 -15.78
CA MET A 133 4.40 -16.67 -16.04
C MET A 133 3.92 -16.24 -17.44
N ARG A 134 2.66 -16.52 -17.79
CA ARG A 134 2.00 -16.04 -19.04
C ARG A 134 2.76 -16.31 -20.37
N GLY A 135 3.56 -17.38 -20.43
CA GLY A 135 4.36 -17.71 -21.63
C GLY A 135 5.59 -16.81 -21.80
N GLU A 136 6.03 -16.16 -20.73
CA GLU A 136 7.11 -15.18 -20.70
C GLU A 136 8.24 -15.63 -19.76
N VAL A 137 9.42 -15.05 -19.96
CA VAL A 137 10.61 -15.26 -19.15
C VAL A 137 11.23 -13.93 -18.71
N TYR A 138 12.03 -14.00 -17.65
CA TYR A 138 12.97 -12.98 -17.21
C TYR A 138 14.36 -13.33 -17.74
N PRO A 139 14.77 -12.80 -18.90
CA PRO A 139 16.08 -13.08 -19.46
C PRO A 139 17.18 -12.26 -18.77
N GLY A 140 18.30 -12.90 -18.47
CA GLY A 140 19.52 -12.25 -18.02
C GLY A 140 20.75 -12.94 -18.60
N ILE A 141 21.73 -12.15 -19.06
CA ILE A 141 23.03 -12.67 -19.52
C ILE A 141 24.11 -12.31 -18.48
N TYR A 142 24.95 -13.28 -18.17
CA TYR A 142 26.01 -13.18 -17.18
C TYR A 142 27.32 -13.73 -17.73
N GLN A 143 28.43 -13.18 -17.26
CA GLN A 143 29.75 -13.76 -17.44
C GLN A 143 30.17 -14.42 -16.13
N LEU A 144 30.39 -15.74 -16.15
CA LEU A 144 30.85 -16.49 -14.98
C LEU A 144 32.34 -16.80 -15.07
N ASP A 145 33.10 -16.44 -14.04
CA ASP A 145 34.51 -16.75 -13.89
C ASP A 145 34.86 -17.20 -12.46
N ASP A 146 36.15 -17.37 -12.18
CA ASP A 146 36.63 -17.77 -10.86
C ASP A 146 36.53 -16.65 -9.81
N ALA A 147 36.29 -15.40 -10.22
CA ALA A 147 36.03 -14.29 -9.32
C ALA A 147 34.55 -14.20 -8.92
N GLY A 148 33.61 -14.39 -9.85
CA GLY A 148 32.20 -14.21 -9.55
C GLY A 148 31.22 -14.46 -10.70
N ALA A 149 30.02 -13.93 -10.53
CA ALA A 149 28.94 -13.93 -11.52
C ALA A 149 28.63 -12.49 -11.94
N HIS A 150 29.14 -12.10 -13.10
CA HIS A 150 29.12 -10.70 -13.55
C HIS A 150 27.92 -10.43 -14.43
N ARG A 151 27.03 -9.54 -13.98
CA ARG A 151 25.86 -9.10 -14.74
C ARG A 151 26.29 -8.33 -15.99
N THR A 152 25.66 -8.58 -17.15
CA THR A 152 25.96 -7.86 -18.42
C THR A 152 24.82 -6.98 -18.92
N PHE A 153 23.83 -6.71 -18.08
CA PHE A 153 22.65 -5.89 -18.39
C PHE A 153 22.39 -4.90 -17.25
N ALA A 154 21.72 -3.80 -17.54
CA ALA A 154 21.49 -2.74 -16.55
C ALA A 154 20.33 -3.08 -15.61
N ALA A 155 19.21 -3.56 -16.15
CA ALA A 155 17.98 -3.83 -15.42
C ALA A 155 17.30 -5.11 -15.91
N GLU A 156 16.57 -5.74 -15.00
CA GLU A 156 15.78 -6.94 -15.26
C GLU A 156 14.63 -6.64 -16.21
N THR A 157 14.48 -7.47 -17.24
CA THR A 157 13.44 -7.29 -18.27
C THR A 157 12.52 -8.47 -18.36
N VAL A 158 11.40 -8.29 -19.07
CA VAL A 158 10.44 -9.36 -19.34
C VAL A 158 10.21 -9.52 -20.84
N ALA A 159 10.23 -10.77 -21.32
CA ALA A 159 10.04 -11.06 -22.73
C ALA A 159 9.16 -12.30 -22.93
N LYS A 160 8.43 -12.36 -24.04
CA LYS A 160 7.82 -13.62 -24.51
C LYS A 160 8.91 -14.67 -24.66
N ALA A 161 8.64 -15.90 -24.22
CA ALA A 161 9.63 -16.98 -24.27
C ALA A 161 10.17 -17.18 -25.70
N ASP A 162 9.30 -17.12 -26.72
CA ASP A 162 9.70 -17.26 -28.13
C ASP A 162 10.56 -16.10 -28.61
N ALA A 163 10.27 -14.87 -28.15
CA ALA A 163 11.08 -13.70 -28.48
C ALA A 163 12.46 -13.77 -27.83
N CYS A 164 12.55 -14.23 -26.58
CA CYS A 164 13.81 -14.48 -25.90
C CYS A 164 14.64 -15.56 -26.61
N VAL A 165 14.01 -16.68 -27.01
CA VAL A 165 14.66 -17.74 -27.79
C VAL A 165 15.25 -17.20 -29.09
N ALA A 166 14.47 -16.42 -29.85
CA ALA A 166 14.94 -15.81 -31.09
C ALA A 166 16.11 -14.84 -30.85
N ALA A 167 15.96 -13.93 -29.88
CA ALA A 167 16.99 -12.95 -29.55
C ALA A 167 18.31 -13.59 -29.11
N TRP A 168 18.26 -14.69 -28.34
CA TRP A 168 19.48 -15.41 -27.95
C TRP A 168 20.08 -16.22 -29.10
N ALA A 169 19.26 -16.75 -30.02
CA ALA A 169 19.74 -17.50 -31.18
C ALA A 169 20.47 -16.62 -32.20
N GLU A 170 20.13 -15.32 -32.25
CA GLU A 170 20.79 -14.32 -33.11
C GLU A 170 22.14 -13.82 -32.56
N ARG A 171 22.49 -14.18 -31.32
CA ARG A 171 23.79 -13.78 -30.74
C ARG A 171 24.96 -14.48 -31.41
N ALA A 172 26.07 -13.75 -31.55
CA ALA A 172 27.31 -14.30 -32.09
C ALA A 172 27.87 -15.48 -31.27
N ASP A 173 27.63 -15.47 -29.95
CA ASP A 173 28.07 -16.49 -28.99
C ASP A 173 26.97 -17.50 -28.62
N ALA A 174 25.88 -17.59 -29.39
CA ALA A 174 24.72 -18.44 -29.06
C ALA A 174 25.08 -19.91 -28.78
N ALA A 175 26.06 -20.47 -29.52
CA ALA A 175 26.52 -21.85 -29.34
C ALA A 175 27.33 -22.09 -28.05
N GLU A 176 27.78 -21.02 -27.40
CA GLU A 176 28.58 -21.07 -26.17
C GLU A 176 27.74 -20.86 -24.91
N LEU A 177 26.52 -20.30 -25.05
CA LEU A 177 25.60 -20.03 -23.95
C LEU A 177 25.25 -21.31 -23.18
N THR A 178 25.46 -21.27 -21.86
CA THR A 178 24.89 -22.25 -20.94
C THR A 178 23.62 -21.70 -20.32
N LEU A 179 22.50 -22.42 -20.44
CA LEU A 179 21.19 -21.95 -19.98
C LEU A 179 20.91 -22.42 -18.53
N THR A 180 20.33 -21.54 -17.73
CA THR A 180 19.81 -21.82 -16.38
C THR A 180 18.49 -21.07 -16.12
N GLY A 181 17.93 -21.22 -14.92
CA GLY A 181 16.74 -20.51 -14.48
C GLY A 181 15.46 -21.36 -14.50
N ASN A 182 14.57 -21.08 -13.56
CA ASN A 182 13.37 -21.89 -13.30
C ASN A 182 12.35 -21.87 -14.46
N GLY A 183 12.45 -20.90 -15.37
CA GLY A 183 11.65 -20.85 -16.60
C GLY A 183 11.94 -22.03 -17.53
N LEU A 184 13.14 -22.62 -17.46
CA LEU A 184 13.49 -23.81 -18.24
C LEU A 184 12.60 -25.02 -17.91
N ALA A 185 12.09 -25.13 -16.68
CA ALA A 185 11.12 -26.17 -16.31
C ALA A 185 9.87 -26.15 -17.20
N LYS A 186 9.51 -24.99 -17.77
CA LYS A 186 8.35 -24.82 -18.67
C LYS A 186 8.76 -24.70 -20.14
N TYR A 187 9.88 -24.03 -20.43
CA TYR A 187 10.19 -23.56 -21.78
C TYR A 187 11.41 -24.23 -22.43
N ARG A 188 12.11 -25.14 -21.74
CA ARG A 188 13.32 -25.82 -22.25
C ARG A 188 13.17 -26.37 -23.67
N ALA A 189 12.06 -27.03 -23.97
CA ALA A 189 11.81 -27.61 -25.29
C ALA A 189 11.85 -26.56 -26.43
N ARG A 190 11.52 -25.30 -26.16
CA ARG A 190 11.59 -24.20 -27.13
C ARG A 190 13.04 -23.81 -27.43
N PHE A 191 13.88 -23.75 -26.39
CA PHE A 191 15.31 -23.50 -26.53
C PHE A 191 16.02 -24.66 -27.25
N GLU A 192 15.70 -25.90 -26.92
CA GLU A 192 16.25 -27.08 -27.62
C GLU A 192 15.91 -27.08 -29.11
N ALA A 193 14.66 -26.72 -29.46
CA ALA A 193 14.24 -26.60 -30.86
C ALA A 193 14.99 -25.51 -31.64
N ALA A 194 15.50 -24.48 -30.95
CA ALA A 194 16.33 -23.42 -31.54
C ALA A 194 17.83 -23.74 -31.56
N GLY A 195 18.24 -24.94 -31.14
CA GLY A 195 19.62 -25.42 -31.20
C GLY A 195 20.45 -25.25 -29.92
N PHE A 196 19.85 -24.76 -28.82
CA PHE A 196 20.53 -24.70 -27.53
C PHE A 196 20.68 -26.11 -26.93
N SER A 197 21.90 -26.47 -26.54
CA SER A 197 22.23 -27.82 -26.05
C SER A 197 22.96 -27.84 -24.69
N ARG A 198 23.37 -26.68 -24.18
CA ARG A 198 24.09 -26.54 -22.92
C ARG A 198 23.15 -26.01 -21.85
N PHE A 199 22.86 -26.84 -20.85
CA PHE A 199 22.03 -26.48 -19.72
C PHE A 199 22.79 -26.79 -18.43
N SER A 200 22.69 -25.90 -17.46
CA SER A 200 23.13 -26.17 -16.08
C SER A 200 22.27 -27.29 -15.45
N PRO A 201 22.76 -27.97 -14.39
CA PRO A 201 21.97 -28.93 -13.64
C PRO A 201 20.65 -28.31 -13.12
N GLU A 202 19.58 -29.09 -13.04
CA GLU A 202 18.23 -28.60 -12.72
C GLU A 202 18.15 -28.01 -11.31
N GLU A 203 18.94 -28.53 -10.37
CA GLU A 203 19.08 -28.00 -9.02
C GLU A 203 19.60 -26.57 -8.97
N ALA A 204 20.35 -26.14 -10.00
CA ALA A 204 20.90 -24.79 -10.11
C ALA A 204 19.96 -23.80 -10.81
N TRP A 205 18.78 -24.24 -11.25
CA TRP A 205 17.81 -23.38 -11.95
C TRP A 205 17.07 -22.42 -11.02
N TYR A 206 17.19 -22.59 -9.70
CA TYR A 206 16.46 -21.82 -8.70
C TYR A 206 17.41 -20.89 -7.94
N PRO A 207 16.91 -19.78 -7.38
CA PRO A 207 17.68 -18.99 -6.43
C PRO A 207 17.98 -19.84 -5.20
N THR A 208 19.15 -19.60 -4.59
CA THR A 208 19.60 -20.25 -3.35
C THR A 208 19.91 -19.19 -2.31
N GLY A 209 19.81 -19.54 -1.02
CA GLY A 209 20.13 -18.61 0.06
C GLY A 209 21.58 -18.13 0.00
N GLU A 210 22.51 -19.05 -0.33
CA GLU A 210 23.91 -18.72 -0.59
C GLU A 210 24.06 -17.81 -1.84
N GLY A 211 23.32 -18.09 -2.90
CA GLY A 211 23.32 -17.29 -4.12
C GLY A 211 22.93 -15.84 -3.87
N LEU A 212 21.90 -15.60 -3.04
CA LEU A 212 21.49 -14.25 -2.63
C LEU A 212 22.62 -13.51 -1.92
N LEU A 213 23.27 -14.14 -0.94
CA LEU A 213 24.33 -13.53 -0.14
C LEU A 213 25.51 -13.11 -1.03
N ARG A 214 25.94 -13.99 -1.93
CA ARG A 214 27.04 -13.72 -2.86
C ARG A 214 26.66 -12.65 -3.88
N ALA A 215 25.43 -12.68 -4.40
CA ALA A 215 24.91 -11.63 -5.28
C ALA A 215 24.90 -10.26 -4.59
N ALA A 216 24.45 -10.19 -3.34
CA ALA A 216 24.42 -8.95 -2.57
C ALA A 216 25.82 -8.36 -2.32
N VAL A 217 26.81 -9.22 -2.02
CA VAL A 217 28.21 -8.77 -1.88
C VAL A 217 28.76 -8.26 -3.21
N GLU A 218 28.60 -9.02 -4.30
CA GLU A 218 29.09 -8.64 -5.64
C GLU A 218 28.52 -7.30 -6.09
N ALA A 219 27.22 -7.10 -5.85
CA ALA A 219 26.53 -5.85 -6.16
C ALA A 219 26.86 -4.70 -5.19
N GLY A 220 27.68 -4.91 -4.17
CA GLY A 220 28.06 -3.88 -3.20
C GLY A 220 26.91 -3.42 -2.29
N VAL A 221 25.89 -4.26 -2.09
CA VAL A 221 24.64 -3.90 -1.38
C VAL A 221 24.90 -3.54 0.09
N PHE A 222 25.85 -4.22 0.75
CA PHE A 222 26.18 -3.96 2.15
C PHE A 222 27.16 -2.79 2.35
N SER A 223 27.96 -2.48 1.32
CA SER A 223 29.04 -1.51 1.39
C SER A 223 29.58 -1.16 0.00
N GLY A 224 29.92 0.10 -0.23
CA GLY A 224 30.45 0.59 -1.50
C GLY A 224 29.52 1.59 -2.19
N PRO A 225 29.77 1.93 -3.47
CA PRO A 225 28.99 2.94 -4.19
C PRO A 225 27.51 2.57 -4.42
N ALA A 226 27.18 1.28 -4.39
CA ALA A 226 25.83 0.74 -4.54
C ALA A 226 25.23 0.27 -3.19
N ALA A 227 25.81 0.71 -2.07
CA ALA A 227 25.30 0.36 -0.75
C ALA A 227 23.87 0.86 -0.58
N GLN A 228 22.98 -0.02 -0.15
CA GLN A 228 21.62 0.36 0.20
C GLN A 228 21.62 0.95 1.61
N SER A 229 20.64 1.82 1.91
CA SER A 229 20.52 2.46 3.23
C SER A 229 20.29 1.46 4.38
N GLY A 230 19.81 0.26 4.06
CA GLY A 230 19.35 -0.71 5.06
C GLY A 230 17.95 -0.40 5.62
N ASP A 231 17.30 0.66 5.15
CA ASP A 231 15.93 1.02 5.55
C ASP A 231 14.93 -0.02 4.99
N PRO A 232 14.18 -0.74 5.86
CA PRO A 232 13.22 -1.74 5.42
C PRO A 232 12.16 -1.21 4.47
N ALA A 233 11.73 0.05 4.62
CA ALA A 233 10.68 0.61 3.79
C ALA A 233 11.09 0.74 2.32
N LEU A 234 12.38 1.01 2.07
CA LEU A 234 12.96 1.20 0.73
C LEU A 234 13.21 -0.12 -0.03
N VAL A 235 13.07 -1.26 0.64
CA VAL A 235 13.17 -2.57 -0.01
C VAL A 235 11.82 -2.96 -0.61
N LEU A 236 11.68 -2.74 -1.92
CA LEU A 236 10.46 -2.98 -2.69
C LEU A 236 10.61 -4.13 -3.70
N PRO A 237 9.57 -4.93 -3.96
CA PRO A 237 9.58 -5.89 -5.05
C PRO A 237 9.90 -5.26 -6.42
N ILE A 238 10.66 -5.96 -7.25
CA ILE A 238 10.86 -5.65 -8.68
C ILE A 238 9.67 -6.26 -9.43
N TYR A 239 8.72 -5.43 -9.84
CA TYR A 239 7.66 -5.89 -10.75
C TYR A 239 7.98 -5.45 -12.16
N THR A 240 8.24 -6.40 -13.05
CA THR A 240 8.62 -6.15 -14.44
C THR A 240 7.44 -5.77 -15.36
N ARG A 241 6.22 -5.59 -14.83
CA ARG A 241 4.95 -5.41 -15.59
C ARG A 241 3.99 -4.45 -14.91
N LEU A 242 3.25 -3.70 -15.72
CA LEU A 242 2.06 -2.99 -15.26
C LEU A 242 1.04 -4.02 -14.81
N SER A 243 0.14 -3.63 -13.91
CA SER A 243 -1.04 -4.45 -13.65
C SER A 243 -1.90 -4.57 -14.91
N ASP A 244 -2.67 -5.65 -15.02
CA ASP A 244 -3.59 -5.82 -16.16
C ASP A 244 -4.59 -4.67 -16.28
N ALA A 245 -4.97 -4.03 -15.16
CA ALA A 245 -5.83 -2.86 -15.13
C ALA A 245 -5.16 -1.62 -15.72
N GLU A 246 -3.90 -1.36 -15.36
CA GLU A 246 -3.09 -0.28 -15.93
C GLU A 246 -2.85 -0.48 -17.44
N GLU A 247 -2.58 -1.72 -17.86
CA GLU A 247 -2.41 -2.09 -19.27
C GLU A 247 -3.71 -1.86 -20.08
N ALA A 248 -4.85 -2.27 -19.53
CA ALA A 248 -6.16 -2.07 -20.15
C ALA A 248 -6.50 -0.57 -20.26
N GLU A 249 -6.21 0.20 -19.20
CA GLU A 249 -6.44 1.64 -19.17
C GLU A 249 -5.54 2.38 -20.16
N ARG A 250 -4.24 2.03 -20.22
CA ARG A 250 -3.29 2.54 -21.21
C ARG A 250 -3.81 2.30 -22.64
N THR A 251 -4.27 1.08 -22.91
CA THR A 251 -4.83 0.70 -24.22
C THR A 251 -6.10 1.48 -24.54
N ARG A 252 -7.00 1.61 -23.55
CA ARG A 252 -8.25 2.37 -23.68
C ARG A 252 -8.00 3.85 -24.02
N LEU A 253 -6.97 4.43 -23.41
CA LEU A 253 -6.58 5.83 -23.60
C LEU A 253 -5.74 6.04 -24.88
N GLY A 254 -5.42 4.98 -25.63
CA GLY A 254 -4.60 5.07 -26.85
C GLY A 254 -3.14 5.47 -26.58
N LEU A 255 -2.67 5.31 -25.34
CA LEU A 255 -1.32 5.67 -24.92
C LEU A 255 -0.32 4.63 -25.43
N LYS A 256 0.84 5.09 -25.93
CA LYS A 256 1.95 4.19 -26.27
C LYS A 256 2.45 3.47 -25.00
N VAL A 257 3.02 2.28 -25.16
CA VAL A 257 3.72 1.61 -24.06
C VAL A 257 4.84 2.56 -23.61
N PRO A 258 4.89 2.98 -22.33
CA PRO A 258 6.03 3.75 -21.85
C PRO A 258 7.32 2.96 -22.09
N ALA A 259 8.40 3.63 -22.51
CA ALA A 259 9.69 2.95 -22.74
C ALA A 259 10.22 2.26 -21.47
N THR A 260 9.90 2.81 -20.30
CA THR A 260 10.16 2.22 -18.98
C THR A 260 9.37 0.91 -18.76
N VAL A 261 8.16 0.79 -19.31
CA VAL A 261 7.33 -0.42 -19.21
C VAL A 261 7.80 -1.54 -20.14
N GLU A 262 8.43 -1.21 -21.28
CA GLU A 262 9.08 -2.21 -22.14
C GLU A 262 10.35 -2.83 -21.51
N LEU A 263 10.96 -2.14 -20.54
CA LEU A 263 12.14 -2.63 -19.83
C LEU A 263 11.76 -3.30 -18.51
N THR A 264 10.94 -2.69 -17.66
CA THR A 264 10.80 -3.13 -16.26
C THR A 264 9.38 -3.09 -15.75
N GLY A 265 8.37 -2.70 -16.54
CA GLY A 265 6.93 -2.67 -16.22
C GLY A 265 6.41 -2.16 -14.85
N VAL A 266 7.26 -1.78 -13.92
CA VAL A 266 7.12 -0.66 -13.01
C VAL A 266 7.99 0.43 -13.60
N ASP A 267 7.62 1.67 -13.32
CA ASP A 267 8.53 2.79 -13.50
C ASP A 267 9.75 2.59 -12.58
N ASP A 268 10.75 1.82 -13.02
CA ASP A 268 12.02 1.58 -12.33
C ASP A 268 12.89 2.85 -12.27
N ALA A 269 12.42 4.00 -12.76
CA ALA A 269 13.03 5.29 -12.46
C ALA A 269 13.05 5.60 -10.94
N LEU A 270 12.36 4.81 -10.11
CA LEU A 270 12.25 4.98 -8.65
C LEU A 270 13.12 4.06 -7.81
N ALA A 271 13.78 3.08 -8.43
CA ALA A 271 14.62 2.14 -7.71
C ALA A 271 16.08 2.62 -7.55
N GLY A 272 16.48 3.70 -8.22
CA GLY A 272 17.87 4.15 -8.25
C GLY A 272 18.12 5.66 -8.32
N ILE A 273 17.10 6.52 -8.13
CA ILE A 273 17.26 7.98 -8.26
C ILE A 273 16.72 8.69 -7.03
N HIS A 274 17.62 9.47 -6.43
CA HIS A 274 17.51 10.20 -5.18
C HIS A 274 16.66 11.50 -5.35
N LEU A 275 15.37 11.32 -5.61
CA LEU A 275 14.36 12.37 -5.73
C LEU A 275 13.00 11.68 -5.67
N GLN A 276 12.06 12.08 -4.81
CA GLN A 276 10.72 11.49 -4.65
C GLN A 276 9.66 12.60 -4.46
N LEU A 277 8.43 12.49 -4.99
CA LEU A 277 7.36 13.49 -4.75
C LEU A 277 6.18 12.85 -4.03
N ARG A 278 5.67 13.51 -2.99
CA ARG A 278 4.47 13.06 -2.27
C ARG A 278 3.55 14.20 -1.92
N PRO A 279 2.27 13.95 -1.60
CA PRO A 279 1.44 14.93 -0.94
C PRO A 279 2.19 15.51 0.26
N MET A 280 2.14 16.83 0.38
CA MET A 280 2.63 17.53 1.55
C MET A 280 1.74 17.15 2.73
N THR A 281 2.35 16.82 3.86
CA THR A 281 1.69 16.50 5.11
C THR A 281 2.03 17.55 6.16
N VAL A 282 1.34 17.50 7.30
CA VAL A 282 1.63 18.38 8.43
C VAL A 282 3.05 18.21 8.96
N ASN A 283 3.70 17.06 8.74
CA ASN A 283 5.08 16.81 9.18
C ASN A 283 6.13 17.51 8.31
N ASP A 284 5.72 18.02 7.15
CA ASP A 284 6.63 18.71 6.21
C ASP A 284 6.67 20.21 6.42
N THR A 285 5.67 20.78 7.07
CA THR A 285 5.45 22.23 7.14
C THR A 285 6.67 22.96 7.71
N ALA A 286 7.36 22.37 8.68
CA ALA A 286 8.59 22.91 9.24
C ALA A 286 9.75 22.91 8.22
N ALA A 287 9.99 21.79 7.54
CA ALA A 287 11.05 21.67 6.53
C ALA A 287 10.76 22.52 5.28
N VAL A 288 9.50 22.60 4.87
CA VAL A 288 8.99 23.43 3.77
C VAL A 288 9.16 24.91 4.09
N ALA A 289 8.80 25.36 5.29
CA ALA A 289 9.00 26.74 5.71
C ALA A 289 10.49 27.12 5.76
N VAL A 290 11.36 26.21 6.21
CA VAL A 290 12.83 26.41 6.17
C VAL A 290 13.34 26.53 4.74
N LEU A 291 12.92 25.62 3.85
CA LEU A 291 13.34 25.62 2.45
C LEU A 291 12.85 26.87 1.71
N GLU A 292 11.62 27.31 1.98
CA GLU A 292 11.06 28.54 1.43
C GLU A 292 11.84 29.77 1.91
N ALA A 293 12.07 29.88 3.23
CA ALA A 293 12.83 30.99 3.80
C ALA A 293 14.25 31.08 3.24
N ALA A 294 14.93 29.93 3.07
CA ALA A 294 16.25 29.88 2.44
C ALA A 294 16.21 30.26 0.95
N THR A 295 15.17 29.85 0.23
CA THR A 295 15.02 30.15 -1.21
C THR A 295 14.81 31.63 -1.48
N TYR A 296 14.05 32.30 -0.61
CA TYR A 296 13.70 33.71 -0.75
C TYR A 296 14.57 34.64 0.10
N GLU A 297 15.64 34.15 0.72
CA GLU A 297 16.58 34.95 1.49
C GLU A 297 17.15 36.10 0.63
N GLY A 298 16.96 37.35 1.10
CA GLY A 298 17.41 38.55 0.39
C GLY A 298 16.51 38.99 -0.78
N SER A 299 15.40 38.28 -1.02
CA SER A 299 14.35 38.73 -1.93
C SER A 299 13.33 39.62 -1.23
N ALA A 300 12.42 40.25 -1.99
CA ALA A 300 11.30 40.98 -1.43
C ALA A 300 10.07 40.10 -1.12
N HIS A 301 10.13 38.80 -1.42
CA HIS A 301 9.07 37.84 -1.07
C HIS A 301 9.13 37.53 0.43
N THR A 302 7.98 37.58 1.09
CA THR A 302 7.89 37.18 2.50
C THR A 302 7.56 35.69 2.55
N PRO A 303 8.49 34.83 3.00
CA PRO A 303 8.26 33.39 3.03
C PRO A 303 7.12 33.06 4.00
N TRP A 304 6.34 32.03 3.68
CA TRP A 304 5.26 31.58 4.54
C TRP A 304 5.80 30.95 5.82
N SER A 305 5.02 31.08 6.89
CA SER A 305 5.32 30.39 8.14
C SER A 305 4.83 28.95 8.11
N GLU A 306 5.44 28.08 8.92
CA GLU A 306 4.97 26.70 9.16
C GLU A 306 3.45 26.63 9.42
N ARG A 307 2.94 27.56 10.24
CA ARG A 307 1.52 27.68 10.57
C ARG A 307 0.64 27.94 9.34
N LEU A 308 1.12 28.74 8.39
CA LEU A 308 0.35 29.10 7.21
C LEU A 308 0.26 27.89 6.25
N PHE A 309 1.34 27.12 6.08
CA PHE A 309 1.27 25.83 5.39
C PHE A 309 0.32 24.85 6.07
N TYR A 310 0.35 24.77 7.40
CA TYR A 310 -0.60 23.93 8.14
C TYR A 310 -2.06 24.34 7.87
N GLU A 311 -2.37 25.64 7.92
CA GLU A 311 -3.71 26.16 7.65
C GLU A 311 -4.15 25.86 6.20
N GLU A 312 -3.24 25.94 5.23
CA GLU A 312 -3.49 25.60 3.83
C GLU A 312 -3.79 24.11 3.62
N LEU A 313 -3.03 23.21 4.26
CA LEU A 313 -3.24 21.76 4.16
C LEU A 313 -4.60 21.29 4.70
N THR A 314 -5.21 22.08 5.60
CA THR A 314 -6.47 21.70 6.25
C THR A 314 -7.74 22.16 5.51
N GLN A 315 -7.59 22.91 4.41
CA GLN A 315 -8.71 23.50 3.67
C GLN A 315 -9.10 22.67 2.44
N PRO A 316 -10.40 22.62 2.09
CA PRO A 316 -10.87 21.88 0.91
C PRO A 316 -10.47 22.56 -0.40
N GLY A 317 -10.34 21.78 -1.47
CA GLY A 317 -9.98 22.29 -2.80
C GLY A 317 -8.53 22.73 -2.93
N ARG A 318 -7.65 22.20 -2.07
CA ARG A 318 -6.21 22.43 -2.09
C ARG A 318 -5.45 21.22 -2.62
N SER A 319 -4.30 21.45 -3.22
CA SER A 319 -3.36 20.40 -3.61
C SER A 319 -1.95 20.89 -3.34
N TRP A 320 -1.22 20.18 -2.47
CA TRP A 320 0.14 20.51 -2.06
C TRP A 320 1.02 19.27 -2.14
N TRP A 321 2.20 19.42 -2.72
CA TRP A 321 3.17 18.36 -2.97
C TRP A 321 4.56 18.80 -2.54
N VAL A 322 5.34 17.89 -1.97
CA VAL A 322 6.77 18.06 -1.70
C VAL A 322 7.59 17.15 -2.60
N ALA A 323 8.78 17.59 -2.97
CA ALA A 323 9.86 16.79 -3.53
C ALA A 323 10.93 16.60 -2.45
N HIS A 324 11.38 15.38 -2.21
CA HIS A 324 12.40 15.08 -1.22
C HIS A 324 13.47 14.13 -1.76
N ASP A 325 14.66 14.18 -1.20
CA ASP A 325 15.77 13.26 -1.49
C ASP A 325 16.40 12.80 -0.18
N GLN A 326 16.54 11.47 0.02
CA GLN A 326 17.05 10.87 1.26
C GLN A 326 16.35 11.41 2.53
N GLY A 327 15.06 11.74 2.44
CA GLY A 327 14.27 12.33 3.53
C GLY A 327 14.43 13.84 3.70
N GLN A 328 15.34 14.49 2.98
CA GLN A 328 15.45 15.95 2.94
C GLN A 328 14.44 16.53 1.94
N VAL A 329 13.58 17.45 2.36
CA VAL A 329 12.74 18.22 1.43
C VAL A 329 13.63 19.11 0.56
N ILE A 330 13.55 18.93 -0.75
CA ILE A 330 14.34 19.65 -1.76
C ILE A 330 13.47 20.42 -2.76
N GLY A 331 12.13 20.37 -2.61
CA GLY A 331 11.20 21.22 -3.36
C GLY A 331 9.76 21.02 -2.89
N PHE A 332 8.86 21.90 -3.31
CA PHE A 332 7.43 21.76 -3.11
C PHE A 332 6.63 22.63 -4.09
N ALA A 333 5.36 22.30 -4.31
CA ALA A 333 4.42 23.17 -5.00
C ALA A 333 3.00 22.94 -4.52
N GLY A 334 2.15 23.95 -4.63
CA GLY A 334 0.73 23.78 -4.36
C GLY A 334 -0.10 25.00 -4.69
N GLY A 335 -1.40 24.88 -4.42
CA GLY A 335 -2.35 25.94 -4.66
C GLY A 335 -3.80 25.53 -4.42
N VAL A 336 -4.71 26.31 -5.01
CA VAL A 336 -6.13 26.35 -4.68
C VAL A 336 -7.03 26.29 -5.92
N LEU A 337 -8.14 25.56 -5.79
CA LEU A 337 -9.25 25.65 -6.72
C LEU A 337 -10.02 26.97 -6.56
N ALA A 338 -9.96 27.81 -7.60
CA ALA A 338 -10.67 29.08 -7.73
C ALA A 338 -11.76 28.98 -8.82
N GLY A 339 -12.91 28.40 -8.47
CA GLY A 339 -14.01 28.20 -9.41
C GLY A 339 -13.70 27.08 -10.42
N ALA A 340 -13.61 27.42 -11.70
CA ALA A 340 -13.21 26.49 -12.77
C ALA A 340 -11.71 26.58 -13.10
N ASP A 341 -10.96 27.39 -12.35
CA ASP A 341 -9.52 27.56 -12.49
C ASP A 341 -8.82 27.00 -11.24
N PHE A 342 -7.59 26.53 -11.39
CA PHE A 342 -6.73 26.20 -10.27
C PHE A 342 -5.54 27.16 -10.25
N GLU A 343 -5.39 27.93 -9.17
CA GLU A 343 -4.35 28.93 -9.00
C GLU A 343 -3.19 28.29 -8.22
N VAL A 344 -2.03 28.18 -8.86
CA VAL A 344 -0.79 27.72 -8.20
C VAL A 344 -0.20 28.89 -7.41
N GLU A 345 -0.07 28.71 -6.10
CA GLU A 345 0.38 29.75 -5.17
C GLU A 345 1.88 29.71 -4.95
N GLU A 346 2.48 28.52 -4.84
CA GLU A 346 3.91 28.36 -4.60
C GLU A 346 4.52 27.24 -5.44
N VAL A 347 5.76 27.47 -5.90
CA VAL A 347 6.62 26.47 -6.55
C VAL A 347 8.07 26.74 -6.17
N VAL A 348 8.63 25.92 -5.28
CA VAL A 348 9.97 26.09 -4.71
C VAL A 348 10.82 24.85 -4.96
N VAL A 349 12.09 25.06 -5.29
CA VAL A 349 13.10 24.00 -5.43
C VAL A 349 14.42 24.49 -4.85
N ASP A 350 15.04 23.65 -4.03
CA ASP A 350 16.36 23.85 -3.43
C ASP A 350 17.37 24.30 -4.48
N ALA A 351 18.13 25.36 -4.17
CA ALA A 351 19.05 25.99 -5.12
C ALA A 351 20.09 25.02 -5.69
N ALA A 352 20.57 24.04 -4.90
CA ALA A 352 21.54 23.04 -5.32
C ALA A 352 20.95 21.98 -6.25
N ARG A 353 19.62 21.85 -6.29
CA ARG A 353 18.88 20.81 -7.03
C ARG A 353 18.06 21.36 -8.22
N ARG A 354 18.26 22.63 -8.56
CA ARG A 354 17.60 23.25 -9.72
C ARG A 354 18.14 22.66 -11.02
N ARG A 355 17.31 22.74 -12.07
CA ARG A 355 17.58 22.18 -13.42
C ARG A 355 17.58 20.65 -13.52
N GLU A 356 17.25 19.95 -12.44
CA GLU A 356 16.98 18.49 -12.42
C GLU A 356 15.51 18.15 -12.74
N GLY A 357 14.74 19.05 -13.35
CA GLY A 357 13.34 18.79 -13.71
C GLY A 357 12.32 18.78 -12.55
N ILE A 358 12.75 18.93 -11.28
CA ILE A 358 11.88 18.86 -10.08
C ILE A 358 10.61 19.73 -10.17
N ALA A 359 10.77 21.03 -10.46
CA ALA A 359 9.65 21.98 -10.53
C ALA A 359 8.62 21.60 -11.61
N ARG A 360 9.07 21.07 -12.76
CA ARG A 360 8.18 20.62 -13.85
C ARG A 360 7.21 19.57 -13.34
N ARG A 361 7.71 18.67 -12.52
CA ARG A 361 7.00 17.47 -12.06
C ARG A 361 6.05 17.81 -10.93
N LEU A 362 6.48 18.69 -10.01
CA LEU A 362 5.62 19.25 -8.99
C LEU A 362 4.41 19.97 -9.62
N VAL A 363 4.64 20.84 -10.61
CA VAL A 363 3.57 21.58 -11.29
C VAL A 363 2.68 20.66 -12.12
N ALA A 364 3.24 19.66 -12.80
CA ALA A 364 2.44 18.67 -13.53
C ALA A 364 1.51 17.88 -12.59
N ARG A 365 1.98 17.57 -11.37
CA ARG A 365 1.17 16.88 -10.37
C ARG A 365 0.08 17.76 -9.79
N VAL A 366 0.38 19.01 -9.47
CA VAL A 366 -0.63 20.01 -9.06
C VAL A 366 -1.68 20.21 -10.16
N ALA A 367 -1.27 20.27 -11.43
CA ALA A 367 -2.18 20.38 -12.57
C ALA A 367 -3.05 19.14 -12.81
N TYR A 368 -2.57 17.96 -12.41
CA TYR A 368 -3.37 16.75 -12.42
C TYR A 368 -4.44 16.80 -11.32
N ASP A 369 -4.06 17.12 -10.08
CA ASP A 369 -4.99 17.24 -8.95
C ASP A 369 -6.03 18.36 -9.21
N ALA A 370 -5.63 19.46 -9.84
CA ALA A 370 -6.51 20.52 -10.31
C ALA A 370 -7.65 20.00 -11.21
N GLN A 371 -7.34 19.13 -12.18
CA GLN A 371 -8.34 18.51 -13.04
C GLN A 371 -9.33 17.66 -12.24
N MET A 372 -8.81 16.92 -11.26
CA MET A 372 -9.63 16.05 -10.40
C MET A 372 -10.56 16.87 -9.50
N LEU A 373 -10.10 18.05 -9.08
CA LEU A 373 -10.89 19.03 -8.33
C LEU A 373 -11.92 19.78 -9.20
N GLY A 374 -11.96 19.51 -10.51
CA GLY A 374 -12.94 20.07 -11.44
C GLY A 374 -12.51 21.36 -12.13
N ALA A 375 -11.24 21.75 -12.04
CA ALA A 375 -10.71 22.86 -12.84
C ALA A 375 -10.57 22.48 -14.32
N HIS A 376 -10.86 23.45 -15.18
CA HIS A 376 -10.69 23.39 -16.63
C HIS A 376 -9.42 24.11 -17.10
N THR A 377 -8.89 24.98 -16.26
CA THR A 377 -7.71 25.78 -16.53
C THR A 377 -6.84 25.83 -15.28
N ILE A 378 -5.54 26.05 -15.46
CA ILE A 378 -4.58 26.29 -14.39
C ILE A 378 -3.89 27.62 -14.64
N SER A 379 -3.75 28.43 -13.60
CA SER A 379 -3.07 29.71 -13.64
C SER A 379 -1.99 29.83 -12.57
N LEU A 380 -1.03 30.72 -12.81
CA LEU A 380 0.01 31.07 -11.85
C LEU A 380 0.56 32.47 -12.14
N GLU A 381 1.22 33.04 -11.15
CA GLU A 381 1.98 34.29 -11.28
C GLU A 381 3.49 34.02 -11.28
N VAL A 382 4.24 34.71 -12.13
CA VAL A 382 5.69 34.58 -12.21
C VAL A 382 6.34 35.95 -12.43
N ASP A 383 7.46 36.23 -11.76
CA ASP A 383 8.26 37.44 -12.02
C ASP A 383 8.70 37.48 -13.50
N ALA A 384 8.46 38.60 -14.18
CA ALA A 384 8.86 38.84 -15.56
C ALA A 384 10.37 38.65 -15.81
N GLN A 385 11.21 38.78 -14.77
CA GLN A 385 12.65 38.55 -14.85
C GLN A 385 13.07 37.10 -14.53
N ASN A 386 12.15 36.22 -14.11
CA ASN A 386 12.45 34.81 -13.84
C ASN A 386 12.40 33.97 -15.12
N ASP A 387 13.37 34.21 -16.02
CA ASP A 387 13.49 33.51 -17.30
C ASP A 387 13.48 31.97 -17.19
N PRO A 388 14.13 31.33 -16.18
CA PRO A 388 14.03 29.89 -15.99
C PRO A 388 12.61 29.39 -15.72
N ALA A 389 11.84 30.05 -14.85
CA ALA A 389 10.47 29.67 -14.54
C ALA A 389 9.54 29.93 -15.73
N ARG A 390 9.71 31.06 -16.41
CA ARG A 390 8.95 31.38 -17.64
C ARG A 390 9.16 30.34 -18.73
N ALA A 391 10.40 29.89 -18.94
CA ALA A 391 10.71 28.83 -19.90
C ALA A 391 10.08 27.48 -19.49
N LEU A 392 10.07 27.16 -18.19
CA LEU A 392 9.39 25.97 -17.68
C LEU A 392 7.88 26.01 -17.96
N TYR A 393 7.21 27.11 -17.58
CA TYR A 393 5.76 27.24 -17.72
C TYR A 393 5.32 27.29 -19.19
N ALA A 394 6.07 27.98 -20.05
CA ALA A 394 5.85 27.94 -21.49
C ALA A 394 5.96 26.51 -22.05
N ALA A 395 6.93 25.72 -21.58
CA ALA A 395 7.08 24.32 -21.99
C ALA A 395 5.97 23.40 -21.46
N LEU A 396 5.21 23.82 -20.44
CA LEU A 396 4.01 23.14 -19.97
C LEU A 396 2.73 23.60 -20.68
N GLY A 397 2.84 24.60 -21.58
CA GLY A 397 1.72 25.14 -22.35
C GLY A 397 1.05 26.36 -21.72
N LEU A 398 1.60 26.93 -20.64
CA LEU A 398 1.08 28.17 -20.07
C LEU A 398 1.50 29.37 -20.91
N VAL A 399 0.54 30.25 -21.18
CA VAL A 399 0.71 31.47 -21.97
C VAL A 399 0.38 32.71 -21.13
N GLU A 400 1.03 33.83 -21.41
CA GLU A 400 0.76 35.11 -20.75
C GLU A 400 -0.66 35.58 -21.09
N GLU A 401 -1.54 35.64 -20.07
CA GLU A 401 -2.91 36.16 -20.17
C GLU A 401 -2.98 37.61 -19.65
N GLY A 402 -2.08 37.98 -18.73
CA GLY A 402 -2.07 39.31 -18.14
C GLY A 402 -0.76 39.66 -17.44
N ARG A 403 -0.69 40.89 -16.95
CA ARG A 403 0.48 41.43 -16.26
C ARG A 403 0.08 42.37 -15.14
N ARG A 404 0.74 42.26 -13.98
CA ARG A 404 0.63 43.18 -12.84
C ARG A 404 1.87 44.06 -12.75
N PRO A 405 1.80 45.35 -13.12
CA PRO A 405 2.96 46.24 -13.11
C PRO A 405 3.53 46.45 -11.71
N GLY A 406 4.85 46.31 -11.55
CA GLY A 406 5.56 46.61 -10.30
C GLY A 406 5.10 45.79 -9.07
N TYR A 407 4.68 44.55 -9.29
CA TYR A 407 4.18 43.65 -8.24
C TYR A 407 5.29 43.16 -7.30
N TYR A 408 6.44 42.75 -7.85
CA TYR A 408 7.58 42.33 -7.05
C TYR A 408 8.41 43.56 -6.66
N ALA A 409 8.52 43.78 -5.35
CA ALA A 409 9.36 44.84 -4.81
C ALA A 409 10.84 44.54 -5.09
N ALA A 410 11.61 45.58 -5.36
CA ALA A 410 13.02 45.45 -5.68
C ALA A 410 13.89 45.33 -4.42
N ALA A 411 14.99 44.59 -4.51
CA ALA A 411 16.08 44.72 -3.56
C ALA A 411 16.60 46.18 -3.57
N ALA A 412 17.23 46.62 -2.48
CA ALA A 412 17.64 48.01 -2.32
C ALA A 412 18.54 48.50 -3.47
N GLY A 413 17.97 49.30 -4.38
CA GLY A 413 18.67 49.90 -5.53
C GLY A 413 18.21 49.42 -6.92
N GLU A 414 17.26 48.48 -7.01
CA GLU A 414 16.74 47.95 -8.28
C GLU A 414 15.33 48.49 -8.60
N PRO A 415 14.89 48.48 -9.88
CA PRO A 415 13.51 48.83 -10.25
C PRO A 415 12.54 47.69 -9.88
N ALA A 416 11.29 48.00 -9.54
CA ALA A 416 10.26 46.98 -9.28
C ALA A 416 9.97 46.14 -10.55
N HIS A 417 9.62 44.87 -10.38
CA HIS A 417 9.38 43.94 -11.48
C HIS A 417 7.89 43.63 -11.63
N ASP A 418 7.47 43.37 -12.87
CA ASP A 418 6.10 42.99 -13.18
C ASP A 418 5.87 41.50 -12.88
N ALA A 419 4.68 41.14 -12.40
CA ALA A 419 4.26 39.74 -12.38
C ALA A 419 3.48 39.41 -13.66
N LEU A 420 3.91 38.37 -14.38
CA LEU A 420 3.16 37.81 -15.51
C LEU A 420 2.15 36.81 -14.97
N ILE A 421 0.89 36.97 -15.37
CA ILE A 421 -0.17 36.00 -15.09
C ILE A 421 -0.18 35.03 -16.28
N LEU A 422 0.17 33.78 -16.01
CA LEU A 422 0.20 32.73 -17.00
C LEU A 422 -0.97 31.79 -16.81
N ARG A 423 -1.54 31.29 -17.91
CA ARG A 423 -2.67 30.36 -17.88
C ARG A 423 -2.57 29.32 -18.97
N ALA A 424 -3.07 28.12 -18.68
CA ALA A 424 -3.25 27.06 -19.67
C ALA A 424 -4.60 26.36 -19.47
N PRO A 425 -5.23 25.86 -20.55
CA PRO A 425 -6.24 24.83 -20.42
C PRO A 425 -5.63 23.55 -19.86
N LEU A 426 -6.39 22.84 -19.05
CA LEU A 426 -6.04 21.49 -18.60
C LEU A 426 -6.63 20.45 -19.59
N PRO A 427 -5.93 19.34 -19.88
CA PRO A 427 -4.60 18.96 -19.35
C PRO A 427 -3.45 19.78 -19.96
N LEU A 428 -2.38 19.96 -19.18
CA LEU A 428 -1.15 20.63 -19.64
C LEU A 428 -0.47 19.85 -20.78
N ALA A 429 0.29 20.55 -21.63
CA ALA A 429 0.95 19.99 -22.82
C ALA A 429 2.24 19.20 -22.49
N ALA A 430 2.20 18.36 -21.46
CA ALA A 430 3.38 17.69 -20.90
C ALA A 430 3.99 16.59 -21.83
N ASP A 431 3.26 16.12 -22.85
CA ASP A 431 3.59 14.89 -23.59
C ASP A 431 4.26 15.11 -24.98
N ALA A 432 4.58 16.34 -25.39
CA ALA A 432 4.94 16.65 -26.78
C ALA A 432 6.44 16.80 -27.12
N VAL A 433 7.37 16.69 -26.17
CA VAL A 433 8.83 16.74 -26.44
C VAL A 433 9.53 15.64 -25.64
N GLY A 434 10.04 14.63 -26.35
CA GLY A 434 10.51 13.38 -25.75
C GLY A 434 11.78 13.43 -24.90
N GLY A 435 11.94 12.38 -24.10
CA GLY A 435 13.21 11.84 -23.64
C GLY A 435 13.85 12.55 -22.46
N SER A 436 13.48 12.18 -21.23
CA SER A 436 14.40 11.90 -20.10
C SER A 436 13.57 11.45 -18.91
N ASP A 437 13.98 10.33 -18.33
CA ASP A 437 13.56 9.84 -17.03
C ASP A 437 13.61 10.95 -15.99
N ASP A 438 12.58 11.03 -15.15
CA ASP A 438 12.60 11.55 -13.79
C ASP A 438 11.13 11.79 -13.42
N HIS A 439 10.43 10.82 -12.83
CA HIS A 439 9.04 10.90 -12.31
C HIS A 439 8.74 9.97 -11.10
N PRO A 440 9.07 10.37 -9.87
CA PRO A 440 8.44 9.85 -8.64
C PRO A 440 7.12 10.40 -8.11
N GLU A 441 6.33 9.43 -7.62
CA GLU A 441 5.22 9.38 -6.66
C GLU A 441 5.73 9.15 -5.19
N PRO A 442 4.85 9.05 -4.14
CA PRO A 442 5.24 9.09 -2.72
C PRO A 442 6.06 7.93 -2.19
N ALA A 443 6.74 8.15 -1.06
CA ALA A 443 7.74 7.24 -0.52
C ALA A 443 7.49 6.73 0.93
N PRO A 444 8.12 5.60 1.30
CA PRO A 444 7.56 4.57 2.18
C PRO A 444 8.08 4.56 3.63
N SER A 445 9.07 5.41 3.97
CA SER A 445 9.67 5.55 5.31
C SER A 445 9.42 6.96 5.84
N ILE A 446 9.15 7.10 7.14
CA ILE A 446 8.88 8.41 7.77
C ILE A 446 10.03 8.91 8.65
N ARG A 447 11.04 8.06 8.92
CA ARG A 447 12.15 8.37 9.83
C ARG A 447 13.48 7.79 9.32
N PRO A 448 14.63 8.41 9.67
CA PRO A 448 15.93 7.82 9.38
C PRO A 448 16.09 6.45 10.06
N TRP A 449 16.56 5.45 9.31
CA TRP A 449 16.83 4.11 9.81
C TRP A 449 18.33 3.91 10.13
N PRO A 450 18.71 3.19 11.19
CA PRO A 450 17.84 2.56 12.21
C PRO A 450 17.18 3.58 13.13
N ILE A 451 16.00 3.21 13.66
CA ILE A 451 15.27 4.06 14.61
C ILE A 451 16.02 4.10 15.94
N GLU A 452 16.62 5.27 16.24
CA GLU A 452 17.28 5.52 17.52
C GLU A 452 16.28 6.13 18.52
N CYS A 453 15.92 5.36 19.54
CA CYS A 453 14.98 5.83 20.56
C CYS A 453 15.67 6.76 21.56
N ALA A 454 15.05 7.91 21.83
CA ALA A 454 15.47 8.78 22.92
C ALA A 454 15.35 8.04 24.28
N PRO A 455 16.25 8.33 25.25
CA PRO A 455 16.11 7.83 26.61
C PRO A 455 14.75 8.21 27.21
N ARG A 456 14.09 7.24 27.86
CA ARG A 456 12.76 7.42 28.46
C ARG A 456 12.88 7.99 29.87
N SER A 457 11.92 8.83 30.27
CA SER A 457 11.80 9.27 31.65
C SER A 457 11.18 8.16 32.52
N ALA A 458 11.42 8.20 33.83
CA ALA A 458 10.80 7.27 34.77
C ALA A 458 9.27 7.39 34.78
N GLU A 459 8.75 8.60 34.54
CA GLU A 459 7.31 8.85 34.41
C GLU A 459 6.72 8.16 33.18
N ALA A 460 7.41 8.21 32.04
CA ALA A 460 6.98 7.54 30.82
C ALA A 460 7.03 6.01 30.94
N GLU A 461 8.10 5.46 31.52
CA GLU A 461 8.19 4.02 31.81
C GLU A 461 7.07 3.56 32.74
N ALA A 462 6.75 4.36 33.77
CA ALA A 462 5.62 4.08 34.66
C ALA A 462 4.27 4.17 33.94
N ALA A 463 4.10 5.10 33.00
CA ALA A 463 2.88 5.23 32.20
C ALA A 463 2.68 4.02 31.28
N ILE A 464 3.72 3.60 30.56
CA ILE A 464 3.69 2.38 29.71
C ILE A 464 3.39 1.15 30.56
N ALA A 465 4.07 0.98 31.70
CA ALA A 465 3.81 -0.13 32.61
C ALA A 465 2.39 -0.13 33.18
N ALA A 466 1.83 1.05 33.48
CA ALA A 466 0.47 1.19 33.98
C ALA A 466 -0.59 0.89 32.91
N ALA A 467 -0.30 1.11 31.62
CA ALA A 467 -1.17 0.75 30.50
C ALA A 467 -1.30 -0.78 30.32
N GLY A 468 -0.34 -1.54 30.84
CA GLY A 468 -0.30 -3.00 30.75
C GLY A 468 0.09 -3.49 29.35
N PRO A 469 -0.22 -4.76 29.00
CA PRO A 469 0.08 -5.32 27.68
C PRO A 469 -0.39 -4.44 26.51
N LEU A 470 0.55 -4.04 25.64
CA LEU A 470 0.26 -3.28 24.42
C LEU A 470 0.13 -4.23 23.22
N ILE A 471 -0.98 -4.13 22.49
CA ILE A 471 -1.28 -4.98 21.34
C ILE A 471 -1.19 -4.13 20.07
N LEU A 472 -0.22 -4.45 19.20
CA LEU A 472 -0.17 -3.90 17.85
C LEU A 472 -1.14 -4.69 16.97
N THR A 473 -2.00 -4.02 16.21
CA THR A 473 -2.89 -4.68 15.24
C THR A 473 -2.64 -4.19 13.82
N ILE A 474 -2.84 -5.09 12.85
CA ILE A 474 -2.61 -4.84 11.42
C ILE A 474 -3.85 -5.20 10.62
N GLU A 475 -4.33 -4.27 9.80
CA GLU A 475 -5.44 -4.43 8.86
C GLU A 475 -4.95 -4.12 7.44
N SER A 476 -5.10 -5.10 6.54
CA SER A 476 -4.67 -5.02 5.13
C SER A 476 -5.54 -5.93 4.24
N SER A 477 -6.83 -6.04 4.51
CA SER A 477 -7.74 -6.94 3.80
C SER A 477 -8.18 -6.45 2.42
N CYS A 478 -8.19 -5.14 2.18
CA CYS A 478 -8.68 -4.53 0.94
C CYS A 478 -7.76 -3.40 0.42
N ASP A 479 -8.11 -2.12 0.63
CA ASP A 479 -7.42 -0.95 0.11
C ASP A 479 -6.92 0.03 1.18
N GLU A 480 -7.07 -0.32 2.46
CA GLU A 480 -6.45 0.37 3.59
C GLU A 480 -5.28 -0.44 4.16
N THR A 481 -4.11 0.20 4.31
CA THR A 481 -3.04 -0.32 5.17
C THR A 481 -3.15 0.39 6.50
N ALA A 482 -3.58 -0.30 7.54
CA ALA A 482 -3.80 0.30 8.84
C ALA A 482 -3.11 -0.46 9.96
N MET A 483 -2.62 0.29 10.96
CA MET A 483 -2.12 -0.27 12.20
C MET A 483 -2.59 0.55 13.41
N ALA A 484 -2.73 -0.12 14.55
CA ALA A 484 -3.13 0.52 15.80
C ALA A 484 -2.40 -0.13 16.98
N VAL A 485 -2.20 0.65 18.05
CA VAL A 485 -1.76 0.11 19.34
C VAL A 485 -2.90 0.29 20.34
N THR A 486 -3.28 -0.80 20.99
CA THR A 486 -4.31 -0.79 22.06
C THR A 486 -3.71 -1.32 23.35
N ASP A 487 -3.97 -0.63 24.46
CA ASP A 487 -3.50 -1.05 25.78
C ASP A 487 -4.39 -2.12 26.43
N SER A 488 -4.03 -2.54 27.64
CA SER A 488 -4.78 -3.56 28.33
C SER A 488 -6.16 -3.10 28.81
N HIS A 489 -6.43 -1.80 28.91
CA HIS A 489 -7.71 -1.23 29.32
C HIS A 489 -8.65 -0.95 28.15
N GLY A 490 -8.20 -1.21 26.91
CA GLY A 490 -8.96 -0.93 25.69
C GLY A 490 -8.72 0.48 25.14
N VAL A 491 -7.76 1.24 25.68
CA VAL A 491 -7.38 2.56 25.17
C VAL A 491 -6.64 2.38 23.84
N VAL A 492 -7.12 3.07 22.80
CA VAL A 492 -6.45 3.12 21.49
C VAL A 492 -5.37 4.19 21.53
N CYS A 493 -4.15 3.79 21.88
CA CYS A 493 -2.98 4.69 21.97
C CYS A 493 -2.58 5.29 20.61
N ALA A 494 -2.82 4.55 19.53
CA ALA A 494 -2.62 5.05 18.16
C ALA A 494 -3.51 4.29 17.18
N ASN A 495 -3.92 4.96 16.10
CA ASN A 495 -4.59 4.35 14.95
C ASN A 495 -4.23 5.13 13.68
N VAL A 496 -3.45 4.49 12.80
CA VAL A 496 -2.93 5.06 11.56
C VAL A 496 -3.54 4.28 10.38
N VAL A 497 -4.01 5.01 9.38
CA VAL A 497 -4.61 4.45 8.17
C VAL A 497 -3.99 5.12 6.95
N ALA A 498 -3.32 4.33 6.11
CA ALA A 498 -2.91 4.72 4.76
C ALA A 498 -3.91 4.16 3.76
N THR A 499 -4.83 5.01 3.29
CA THR A 499 -5.85 4.65 2.30
C THR A 499 -5.28 4.68 0.88
N GLN A 500 -5.76 3.77 0.03
CA GLN A 500 -5.38 3.71 -1.38
C GLN A 500 -6.47 4.23 -2.32
N ILE A 501 -7.52 4.86 -1.79
CA ILE A 501 -8.68 5.32 -2.56
C ILE A 501 -8.27 6.08 -3.83
N ASP A 502 -7.33 7.02 -3.73
CA ASP A 502 -6.88 7.83 -4.87
C ASP A 502 -6.19 7.00 -5.97
N PHE A 503 -5.53 5.89 -5.61
CA PHE A 503 -4.93 4.98 -6.58
C PHE A 503 -5.98 4.18 -7.34
N HIS A 504 -7.07 3.79 -6.68
CA HIS A 504 -8.16 2.99 -7.23
C HIS A 504 -9.24 3.83 -7.93
N ALA A 505 -9.34 5.12 -7.58
CA ALA A 505 -10.32 6.05 -8.12
C ALA A 505 -10.30 6.09 -9.66
N ARG A 506 -9.09 6.05 -10.25
CA ARG A 506 -8.88 6.04 -11.70
C ARG A 506 -9.47 4.82 -12.41
N PHE A 507 -9.62 3.70 -11.71
CA PHE A 507 -10.19 2.45 -12.25
C PHE A 507 -11.69 2.31 -11.91
N GLY A 508 -12.23 3.23 -11.10
CA GLY A 508 -13.61 3.20 -10.61
C GLY A 508 -13.90 2.01 -9.71
N GLY A 509 -12.92 1.58 -8.91
CA GLY A 509 -13.01 0.45 -7.98
C GLY A 509 -11.63 -0.14 -7.66
N VAL A 510 -11.56 -0.92 -6.58
CA VAL A 510 -10.31 -1.54 -6.11
C VAL A 510 -9.74 -2.51 -7.16
N VAL A 511 -8.47 -2.31 -7.53
CA VAL A 511 -7.70 -3.23 -8.35
C VAL A 511 -6.83 -4.11 -7.44
N PRO A 512 -7.11 -5.42 -7.30
CA PRO A 512 -6.44 -6.25 -6.30
C PRO A 512 -4.93 -6.29 -6.40
N GLU A 513 -4.39 -6.27 -7.63
CA GLU A 513 -2.95 -6.29 -7.84
C GLU A 513 -2.28 -5.00 -7.35
N ILE A 514 -2.84 -3.83 -7.70
CA ILE A 514 -2.35 -2.53 -7.24
C ILE A 514 -2.47 -2.44 -5.72
N ALA A 515 -3.58 -2.91 -5.16
CA ALA A 515 -3.78 -2.87 -3.72
C ALA A 515 -2.68 -3.61 -2.96
N SER A 516 -2.36 -4.83 -3.42
CA SER A 516 -1.27 -5.64 -2.88
C SER A 516 0.09 -4.95 -2.96
N ARG A 517 0.37 -4.23 -4.05
CA ARG A 517 1.62 -3.46 -4.23
C ARG A 517 1.69 -2.32 -3.20
N LYS A 518 0.61 -1.55 -3.07
CA LYS A 518 0.52 -0.42 -2.16
C LYS A 518 0.60 -0.81 -0.68
N HIS A 519 0.06 -1.97 -0.28
CA HIS A 519 0.33 -2.50 1.06
C HIS A 519 1.83 -2.75 1.29
N THR A 520 2.51 -3.39 0.33
CA THR A 520 3.94 -3.69 0.47
C THR A 520 4.77 -2.41 0.57
N GLU A 521 4.40 -1.37 -0.19
CA GLU A 521 5.01 -0.04 -0.12
C GLU A 521 4.75 0.66 1.22
N ALA A 522 3.51 0.67 1.70
CA ALA A 522 3.11 1.46 2.87
C ALA A 522 3.38 0.81 4.24
N ILE A 523 3.48 -0.52 4.31
CA ILE A 523 3.41 -1.26 5.59
C ILE A 523 4.46 -0.84 6.63
N VAL A 524 5.68 -0.50 6.20
CA VAL A 524 6.75 -0.06 7.12
C VAL A 524 6.49 1.35 7.62
N GLY A 525 6.19 2.31 6.73
CA GLY A 525 5.85 3.68 7.15
C GLY A 525 4.62 3.74 8.06
N VAL A 526 3.62 2.89 7.83
CA VAL A 526 2.44 2.77 8.73
C VAL A 526 2.84 2.20 10.09
N PHE A 527 3.73 1.20 10.12
CA PHE A 527 4.26 0.65 11.37
C PHE A 527 5.03 1.70 12.18
N GLU A 528 5.95 2.43 11.52
CA GLU A 528 6.76 3.47 12.15
C GLU A 528 5.89 4.60 12.71
N GLU A 529 4.93 5.11 11.94
CA GLU A 529 4.01 6.17 12.37
C GLU A 529 3.15 5.69 13.55
N THR A 530 2.73 4.43 13.53
CA THR A 530 1.90 3.85 14.58
C THR A 530 2.66 3.76 15.90
N LEU A 531 3.92 3.30 15.88
CA LEU A 531 4.75 3.25 17.08
C LEU A 531 5.14 4.65 17.57
N ALA A 532 5.38 5.60 16.66
CA ALA A 532 5.66 6.99 17.01
C ALA A 532 4.47 7.64 17.72
N ARG A 533 3.26 7.60 17.12
CA ARG A 533 2.03 8.15 17.73
C ARG A 533 1.68 7.47 19.05
N ALA A 534 1.88 6.15 19.15
CA ALA A 534 1.67 5.44 20.40
C ALA A 534 2.72 5.86 21.45
N GLY A 535 3.95 6.18 21.03
CA GLY A 535 4.97 6.76 21.89
C GLY A 535 4.57 8.15 22.40
N GLU A 536 4.08 9.02 21.52
CA GLU A 536 3.60 10.37 21.87
C GLU A 536 2.53 10.32 22.95
N HIS A 537 1.61 9.36 22.86
CA HIS A 537 0.58 9.11 23.87
C HIS A 537 1.18 8.87 25.28
N PHE A 538 2.36 8.24 25.38
CA PHE A 538 3.08 8.03 26.64
C PHE A 538 4.14 9.10 26.95
N GLY A 539 4.23 10.16 26.14
CA GLY A 539 5.24 11.21 26.30
C GLY A 539 6.66 10.78 25.93
N VAL A 540 6.81 9.78 25.06
CA VAL A 540 8.09 9.36 24.47
C VAL A 540 8.10 9.59 22.97
N ASP A 541 9.28 9.58 22.36
CA ASP A 541 9.43 9.80 20.92
C ASP A 541 8.82 8.66 20.06
N THR A 542 8.99 7.41 20.49
CA THR A 542 8.41 6.23 19.83
C THR A 542 8.41 5.02 20.77
N LEU A 543 7.47 4.12 20.55
CA LEU A 543 7.57 2.74 21.05
C LEU A 543 8.54 1.92 20.20
N VAL A 544 8.99 0.79 20.76
CA VAL A 544 9.79 -0.23 20.08
C VAL A 544 9.09 -1.59 20.13
N PRO A 545 9.46 -2.56 19.28
CA PRO A 545 8.87 -3.91 19.33
C PRO A 545 8.88 -4.55 20.72
N ALA A 546 9.90 -4.27 21.54
CA ALA A 546 10.02 -4.79 22.90
C ALA A 546 8.99 -4.23 23.90
N ASP A 547 8.26 -3.16 23.57
CA ASP A 547 7.16 -2.64 24.39
C ASP A 547 5.84 -3.38 24.13
N LEU A 548 5.77 -4.10 23.00
CA LEU A 548 4.57 -4.81 22.59
C LEU A 548 4.48 -6.15 23.32
N ALA A 549 3.24 -6.59 23.57
CA ALA A 549 2.95 -7.89 24.17
C ALA A 549 2.46 -8.92 23.15
N ALA A 550 1.91 -8.47 22.01
CA ALA A 550 1.45 -9.31 20.91
C ALA A 550 1.25 -8.50 19.63
N VAL A 551 1.12 -9.22 18.51
CA VAL A 551 0.68 -8.66 17.22
C VAL A 551 -0.62 -9.35 16.79
N GLY A 552 -1.70 -8.58 16.65
CA GLY A 552 -2.93 -9.00 16.00
C GLY A 552 -2.90 -8.69 14.51
N CYS A 553 -3.43 -9.56 13.66
CA CYS A 553 -3.47 -9.31 12.23
C CYS A 553 -4.75 -9.87 11.61
N THR A 554 -5.37 -9.09 10.74
CA THR A 554 -6.48 -9.56 9.91
C THR A 554 -6.02 -10.70 9.01
N ALA A 555 -6.48 -11.91 9.30
CA ALA A 555 -6.15 -13.12 8.55
C ALA A 555 -7.20 -13.45 7.47
N GLY A 556 -8.37 -12.80 7.53
CA GLY A 556 -9.43 -12.92 6.54
C GLY A 556 -10.80 -12.49 7.07
N PRO A 557 -11.84 -12.47 6.23
CA PRO A 557 -11.80 -12.57 4.77
C PRO A 557 -11.24 -11.30 4.12
N GLY A 558 -11.00 -11.34 2.81
CA GLY A 558 -10.45 -10.20 2.07
C GLY A 558 -9.78 -10.57 0.75
N LEU A 559 -9.16 -9.60 0.09
CA LEU A 559 -8.36 -9.83 -1.11
C LEU A 559 -7.10 -10.61 -0.73
N VAL A 560 -6.96 -11.84 -1.25
CA VAL A 560 -5.84 -12.72 -0.88
C VAL A 560 -4.50 -12.01 -1.00
N GLY A 561 -4.23 -11.32 -2.12
CA GLY A 561 -2.96 -10.62 -2.36
C GLY A 561 -2.65 -9.49 -1.36
N ALA A 562 -3.68 -8.86 -0.80
CA ALA A 562 -3.56 -7.83 0.23
C ALA A 562 -3.34 -8.47 1.61
N LEU A 563 -4.15 -9.47 1.96
CA LEU A 563 -4.04 -10.21 3.22
C LEU A 563 -2.65 -10.81 3.43
N VAL A 564 -2.05 -11.41 2.39
CA VAL A 564 -0.72 -12.04 2.55
C VAL A 564 0.34 -11.04 2.97
N VAL A 565 0.25 -9.77 2.57
CA VAL A 565 1.25 -8.75 2.94
C VAL A 565 1.21 -8.49 4.45
N GLY A 566 0.03 -8.24 5.01
CA GLY A 566 -0.16 -8.04 6.45
C GLY A 566 0.22 -9.26 7.26
N VAL A 567 -0.25 -10.45 6.86
CA VAL A 567 0.06 -11.71 7.55
C VAL A 567 1.56 -12.01 7.51
N ALA A 568 2.23 -11.86 6.35
CA ALA A 568 3.66 -12.09 6.21
C ALA A 568 4.48 -11.13 7.10
N PHE A 569 4.15 -9.83 7.08
CA PHE A 569 4.80 -8.84 7.92
C PHE A 569 4.60 -9.14 9.41
N ALA A 570 3.36 -9.43 9.85
CA ALA A 570 3.05 -9.77 11.24
C ALA A 570 3.86 -10.98 11.71
N LYS A 571 3.99 -12.02 10.89
CA LYS A 571 4.76 -13.23 11.20
C LYS A 571 6.25 -12.95 11.31
N GLY A 572 6.81 -12.15 10.40
CA GLY A 572 8.19 -11.70 10.48
C GLY A 572 8.45 -10.92 11.77
N LEU A 573 7.57 -9.97 12.08
CA LEU A 573 7.66 -9.15 13.30
C LEU A 573 7.60 -10.01 14.57
N CYS A 574 6.65 -10.94 14.65
CA CYS A 574 6.49 -11.86 15.77
C CYS A 574 7.71 -12.75 15.98
N ALA A 575 8.26 -13.32 14.91
CA ALA A 575 9.43 -14.19 15.01
C ALA A 575 10.69 -13.43 15.44
N ALA A 576 10.86 -12.20 14.96
CA ALA A 576 11.99 -11.35 15.28
C ALA A 576 11.97 -10.82 16.72
N ALA A 577 10.79 -10.36 17.18
CA ALA A 577 10.61 -9.75 18.50
C ALA A 577 10.17 -10.75 19.59
N ASP A 578 10.06 -12.04 19.26
CA ASP A 578 9.54 -13.11 20.14
C ASP A 578 8.14 -12.79 20.71
N LEU A 579 7.25 -12.29 19.84
CA LEU A 579 5.89 -11.91 20.19
C LEU A 579 4.87 -12.98 19.75
N PRO A 580 3.80 -13.22 20.52
CA PRO A 580 2.70 -14.05 20.08
C PRO A 580 1.90 -13.37 18.96
N LEU A 581 1.48 -14.19 17.98
CA LEU A 581 0.62 -13.78 16.88
C LEU A 581 -0.85 -14.08 17.20
N VAL A 582 -1.75 -13.16 16.87
CA VAL A 582 -3.21 -13.34 17.00
C VAL A 582 -3.86 -13.12 15.64
N ALA A 583 -4.42 -14.18 15.05
CA ALA A 583 -5.27 -14.05 13.86
C ALA A 583 -6.62 -13.42 14.24
N VAL A 584 -7.08 -12.46 13.45
CA VAL A 584 -8.36 -11.78 13.64
C VAL A 584 -9.21 -11.89 12.39
N HIS A 585 -10.51 -12.11 12.59
CA HIS A 585 -11.49 -12.08 11.52
C HIS A 585 -11.94 -10.64 11.23
N HIS A 586 -11.77 -10.18 10.00
CA HIS A 586 -12.05 -8.80 9.57
C HIS A 586 -13.47 -8.33 9.95
N LEU A 587 -14.49 -9.13 9.63
CA LEU A 587 -15.88 -8.79 9.92
C LEU A 587 -16.25 -8.87 11.41
N GLU A 588 -15.46 -9.59 12.21
CA GLU A 588 -15.63 -9.57 13.67
C GLU A 588 -15.14 -8.22 14.23
N GLY A 589 -14.07 -7.66 13.66
CA GLY A 589 -13.65 -6.29 13.93
C GLY A 589 -14.77 -5.28 13.66
N HIS A 590 -15.39 -5.32 12.48
CA HIS A 590 -16.54 -4.46 12.14
C HIS A 590 -17.74 -4.62 13.07
N LEU A 591 -17.98 -5.84 13.56
CA LEU A 591 -19.03 -6.12 14.53
C LEU A 591 -18.71 -5.46 15.88
N MET A 592 -17.48 -5.66 16.36
CA MET A 592 -16.99 -5.13 17.63
C MET A 592 -16.80 -3.60 17.63
N ALA A 593 -16.66 -2.97 16.47
CA ALA A 593 -16.57 -1.51 16.36
C ALA A 593 -17.77 -0.77 17.00
N ASN A 594 -18.92 -1.46 17.15
CA ASN A 594 -20.09 -0.93 17.87
C ASN A 594 -19.82 -0.63 19.35
N LEU A 595 -18.84 -1.30 19.97
CA LEU A 595 -18.47 -1.10 21.38
C LEU A 595 -17.86 0.28 21.64
N PHE A 596 -17.35 0.98 20.61
CA PHE A 596 -16.92 2.37 20.74
C PHE A 596 -18.08 3.33 21.02
N GLU A 597 -19.29 3.01 20.56
CA GLU A 597 -20.51 3.81 20.79
C GLU A 597 -21.32 3.27 21.97
N THR A 598 -21.39 1.94 22.11
CA THR A 598 -22.16 1.27 23.17
C THR A 598 -21.24 0.30 23.94
N PRO A 599 -20.43 0.80 24.89
CA PRO A 599 -19.50 -0.01 25.68
C PRO A 599 -20.16 -1.14 26.48
N ASP A 600 -21.46 -1.02 26.79
CA ASP A 600 -22.28 -1.97 27.52
C ASP A 600 -23.08 -2.92 26.61
N LEU A 601 -22.77 -2.97 25.31
CA LEU A 601 -23.39 -3.90 24.37
C LEU A 601 -23.05 -5.34 24.74
N GLU A 602 -24.06 -6.19 24.90
CA GLU A 602 -23.91 -7.62 25.21
C GLU A 602 -24.84 -8.46 24.31
N PRO A 603 -24.41 -9.66 23.88
CA PRO A 603 -25.27 -10.64 23.23
C PRO A 603 -26.44 -11.10 24.13
N PRO A 604 -27.60 -11.49 23.55
CA PRO A 604 -27.82 -11.65 22.13
C PRO A 604 -28.28 -10.37 21.41
N PHE A 605 -27.78 -10.16 20.20
CA PHE A 605 -28.21 -9.06 19.31
C PHE A 605 -28.16 -9.47 17.84
N VAL A 606 -28.81 -8.69 16.97
CA VAL A 606 -28.69 -8.85 15.52
C VAL A 606 -27.82 -7.74 14.96
N ALA A 607 -26.84 -8.09 14.12
CA ALA A 607 -25.97 -7.14 13.43
C ALA A 607 -26.23 -7.15 11.92
N SER A 608 -26.30 -5.97 11.31
CA SER A 608 -26.23 -5.78 9.87
C SER A 608 -24.81 -5.38 9.48
N LEU A 609 -24.07 -6.30 8.87
CA LEU A 609 -22.71 -6.05 8.37
C LEU A 609 -22.79 -5.69 6.90
N VAL A 610 -22.46 -4.44 6.58
CA VAL A 610 -22.65 -3.83 5.27
C VAL A 610 -21.39 -3.03 4.90
N SER A 611 -20.52 -3.63 4.11
CA SER A 611 -19.24 -3.06 3.64
C SER A 611 -19.19 -2.97 2.10
N GLY A 612 -18.01 -2.63 1.57
CA GLY A 612 -17.71 -2.71 0.13
C GLY A 612 -17.97 -4.12 -0.43
N GLY A 613 -17.43 -5.15 0.24
CA GLY A 613 -17.48 -6.55 -0.21
C GLY A 613 -18.45 -7.46 0.52
N ASN A 614 -19.13 -6.99 1.57
CA ASN A 614 -20.03 -7.84 2.37
C ASN A 614 -21.39 -7.19 2.61
N THR A 615 -22.43 -8.01 2.60
CA THR A 615 -23.78 -7.64 3.04
C THR A 615 -24.42 -8.85 3.68
N MET A 616 -24.67 -8.79 4.98
CA MET A 616 -25.26 -9.89 5.74
C MET A 616 -25.99 -9.42 7.00
N LEU A 617 -26.93 -10.26 7.46
CA LEU A 617 -27.54 -10.19 8.78
C LEU A 617 -27.02 -11.34 9.62
N VAL A 618 -26.54 -11.02 10.81
CA VAL A 618 -25.92 -11.97 11.73
C VAL A 618 -26.63 -11.90 13.07
N HIS A 619 -27.07 -13.04 13.58
CA HIS A 619 -27.51 -13.18 14.96
C HIS A 619 -26.31 -13.55 15.81
N VAL A 620 -25.89 -12.60 16.65
CA VAL A 620 -24.84 -12.81 17.65
C VAL A 620 -25.52 -13.40 18.87
N ARG A 621 -25.42 -14.73 19.05
CA ARG A 621 -26.07 -15.43 20.16
C ARG A 621 -25.26 -15.29 21.45
N ALA A 622 -23.95 -15.39 21.31
CA ALA A 622 -22.95 -15.13 22.32
C ALA A 622 -21.70 -14.62 21.62
N TRP A 623 -20.74 -14.08 22.39
CA TRP A 623 -19.47 -13.70 21.79
C TRP A 623 -18.77 -14.94 21.22
N GLY A 624 -18.31 -14.85 19.97
CA GLY A 624 -17.78 -16.00 19.21
C GLY A 624 -18.80 -17.01 18.69
N ASP A 625 -20.11 -16.83 18.96
CA ASP A 625 -21.19 -17.65 18.40
C ASP A 625 -22.07 -16.81 17.46
N TYR A 626 -21.73 -16.85 16.17
CA TYR A 626 -22.30 -16.01 15.14
C TYR A 626 -23.10 -16.83 14.13
N GLU A 627 -24.40 -16.57 14.03
CA GLU A 627 -25.29 -17.21 13.06
C GLU A 627 -25.61 -16.25 11.92
N ILE A 628 -25.14 -16.57 10.72
CA ILE A 628 -25.51 -15.81 9.52
C ILE A 628 -26.96 -16.16 9.16
N LEU A 629 -27.87 -15.22 9.38
CA LEU A 629 -29.29 -15.37 9.03
C LEU A 629 -29.50 -15.27 7.53
N GLY A 630 -28.75 -14.39 6.87
CA GLY A 630 -28.74 -14.25 5.41
C GLY A 630 -27.64 -13.32 4.91
N SER A 631 -27.23 -13.53 3.67
CA SER A 631 -26.20 -12.74 3.00
C SER A 631 -26.63 -12.35 1.59
N THR A 632 -25.90 -11.43 0.96
CA THR A 632 -26.05 -11.22 -0.49
C THR A 632 -25.69 -12.50 -1.26
N ILE A 633 -26.44 -12.76 -2.33
CA ILE A 633 -26.15 -13.83 -3.30
C ILE A 633 -25.43 -13.30 -4.55
N ASP A 634 -25.29 -11.98 -4.67
CA ASP A 634 -24.60 -11.31 -5.78
C ASP A 634 -23.74 -10.11 -5.29
N ASP A 635 -24.02 -8.89 -5.75
CA ASP A 635 -23.28 -7.68 -5.41
C ASP A 635 -23.55 -7.33 -3.92
N ALA A 636 -22.51 -6.92 -3.20
CA ALA A 636 -22.67 -6.29 -1.89
C ALA A 636 -23.23 -4.86 -2.04
N VAL A 637 -23.75 -4.29 -0.94
CA VAL A 637 -24.29 -2.92 -0.98
C VAL A 637 -23.22 -1.91 -1.39
N GLY A 638 -22.04 -1.91 -0.77
CA GLY A 638 -20.99 -0.95 -1.13
C GLY A 638 -20.60 -1.07 -2.61
N GLU A 639 -20.37 -2.29 -3.08
CA GLU A 639 -20.11 -2.57 -4.49
C GLU A 639 -21.23 -2.09 -5.43
N ALA A 640 -22.51 -2.23 -5.05
CA ALA A 640 -23.62 -1.72 -5.83
C ALA A 640 -23.60 -0.17 -5.92
N PHE A 641 -23.28 0.52 -4.82
CA PHE A 641 -23.10 1.97 -4.81
C PHE A 641 -21.94 2.41 -5.72
N ASP A 642 -20.80 1.72 -5.65
CA ASP A 642 -19.62 2.03 -6.47
C ASP A 642 -19.89 1.81 -7.96
N LYS A 643 -20.54 0.70 -8.32
CA LYS A 643 -20.93 0.40 -9.71
C LYS A 643 -21.93 1.42 -10.26
N VAL A 644 -22.90 1.87 -9.46
CA VAL A 644 -23.85 2.90 -9.87
C VAL A 644 -23.18 4.26 -10.01
N ALA A 645 -22.31 4.65 -9.07
CA ALA A 645 -21.53 5.88 -9.18
C ALA A 645 -20.65 5.89 -10.44
N LYS A 646 -20.00 4.76 -10.74
CA LYS A 646 -19.21 4.57 -11.97
C LYS A 646 -20.08 4.74 -13.23
N ALA A 647 -21.27 4.13 -13.27
CA ALA A 647 -22.19 4.25 -14.40
C ALA A 647 -22.69 5.70 -14.61
N LEU A 648 -22.73 6.50 -13.55
CA LEU A 648 -23.11 7.91 -13.58
C LEU A 648 -21.92 8.86 -13.81
N GLY A 649 -20.69 8.35 -13.93
CA GLY A 649 -19.49 9.18 -14.08
C GLY A 649 -19.12 9.97 -12.82
N LEU A 650 -19.51 9.49 -11.63
CA LEU A 650 -19.33 10.18 -10.34
C LEU A 650 -18.03 9.80 -9.62
N GLY A 651 -17.24 8.89 -10.20
CA GLY A 651 -15.96 8.44 -9.63
C GLY A 651 -16.10 7.34 -8.56
N TYR A 652 -15.01 7.12 -7.82
CA TYR A 652 -14.89 6.20 -6.69
C TYR A 652 -14.19 6.94 -5.53
N PRO A 653 -14.63 6.74 -4.27
CA PRO A 653 -15.63 5.80 -3.80
C PRO A 653 -17.05 6.33 -4.03
N GLY A 654 -17.94 5.47 -4.52
CA GLY A 654 -19.28 5.84 -4.97
C GLY A 654 -20.27 6.06 -3.83
N GLY A 655 -20.13 5.30 -2.73
CA GLY A 655 -20.99 5.39 -1.55
C GLY A 655 -21.22 6.82 -1.04
N PRO A 656 -20.15 7.55 -0.65
CA PRO A 656 -20.27 8.93 -0.16
C PRO A 656 -20.86 9.91 -1.18
N VAL A 657 -20.52 9.76 -2.47
CA VAL A 657 -20.98 10.67 -3.53
C VAL A 657 -22.47 10.50 -3.79
N ILE A 658 -22.94 9.25 -3.92
CA ILE A 658 -24.36 8.94 -4.09
C ILE A 658 -25.16 9.43 -2.88
N SER A 659 -24.65 9.24 -1.66
CA SER A 659 -25.37 9.67 -0.46
C SER A 659 -25.52 11.20 -0.37
N LYS A 660 -24.49 11.96 -0.75
CA LYS A 660 -24.55 13.44 -0.82
C LYS A 660 -25.57 13.92 -1.86
N LEU A 661 -25.68 13.25 -3.00
CA LEU A 661 -26.67 13.56 -4.04
C LEU A 661 -28.09 13.16 -3.61
N SER A 662 -28.24 11.99 -2.98
CA SER A 662 -29.50 11.47 -2.45
C SER A 662 -30.17 12.44 -1.50
N ALA A 663 -29.40 13.10 -0.63
CA ALA A 663 -29.92 14.09 0.32
C ALA A 663 -30.63 15.29 -0.33
N GLN A 664 -30.40 15.54 -1.63
CA GLN A 664 -30.97 16.66 -2.39
C GLN A 664 -32.13 16.22 -3.30
N GLY A 665 -32.38 14.91 -3.42
CA GLY A 665 -33.34 14.32 -4.35
C GLY A 665 -34.64 13.88 -3.71
N ASN A 666 -35.62 13.57 -4.56
CA ASN A 666 -36.86 12.92 -4.17
C ASN A 666 -36.71 11.38 -4.27
N PRO A 667 -36.77 10.63 -3.15
CA PRO A 667 -36.60 9.16 -3.15
C PRO A 667 -37.75 8.41 -3.83
N LYS A 668 -38.82 9.11 -4.26
CA LYS A 668 -39.98 8.56 -4.97
C LYS A 668 -40.03 8.98 -6.44
N ALA A 669 -39.02 9.69 -6.94
CA ALA A 669 -39.02 10.18 -8.31
C ALA A 669 -38.95 9.05 -9.34
N ILE A 670 -38.14 8.01 -9.05
CA ILE A 670 -37.90 6.90 -9.97
C ILE A 670 -38.22 5.57 -9.27
N HIS A 671 -38.99 4.72 -9.94
CA HIS A 671 -39.38 3.43 -9.38
C HIS A 671 -38.34 2.36 -9.69
N PHE A 672 -37.41 2.15 -8.76
CA PHE A 672 -36.47 1.02 -8.80
C PHE A 672 -36.99 -0.23 -8.07
N PRO A 673 -36.62 -1.45 -8.52
CA PRO A 673 -37.08 -2.69 -7.91
C PRO A 673 -36.50 -2.88 -6.49
N ARG A 674 -37.32 -3.36 -5.55
CA ARG A 674 -36.89 -3.83 -4.22
C ARG A 674 -36.71 -5.35 -4.26
N ALA A 675 -35.61 -5.80 -4.86
CA ALA A 675 -35.34 -7.22 -5.07
C ALA A 675 -35.34 -7.99 -3.74
N MET A 676 -35.88 -9.21 -3.77
CA MET A 676 -35.97 -10.11 -2.61
C MET A 676 -36.73 -9.58 -1.38
N MET A 677 -37.48 -8.48 -1.51
CA MET A 677 -38.31 -7.93 -0.41
C MET A 677 -39.33 -8.93 0.14
N HIS A 678 -39.87 -9.79 -0.72
CA HIS A 678 -40.92 -10.76 -0.39
C HIS A 678 -40.47 -12.21 -0.59
N SER A 679 -39.17 -12.49 -0.55
CA SER A 679 -38.63 -13.85 -0.74
C SER A 679 -38.96 -14.80 0.41
N GLY A 680 -39.31 -14.28 1.59
CA GLY A 680 -39.55 -15.07 2.79
C GLY A 680 -38.26 -15.54 3.49
N ASP A 681 -37.10 -15.15 2.98
CA ASP A 681 -35.77 -15.40 3.55
C ASP A 681 -35.00 -14.09 3.80
N TYR A 682 -33.79 -14.19 4.34
CA TYR A 682 -32.90 -13.06 4.64
C TYR A 682 -31.86 -12.78 3.54
N SER A 683 -31.97 -13.42 2.38
CA SER A 683 -31.01 -13.28 1.28
C SER A 683 -31.15 -11.92 0.58
N PHE A 684 -30.04 -11.30 0.18
CA PHE A 684 -30.03 -10.01 -0.52
C PHE A 684 -29.61 -10.17 -2.00
N SER A 685 -30.11 -9.30 -2.88
CA SER A 685 -29.69 -9.22 -4.29
C SER A 685 -29.79 -7.79 -4.77
N LEU A 686 -28.70 -7.30 -5.36
CA LEU A 686 -28.54 -5.92 -5.82
C LEU A 686 -28.11 -5.83 -7.29
N SER A 687 -27.67 -6.93 -7.90
CA SER A 687 -27.30 -6.98 -9.32
C SER A 687 -28.46 -6.55 -10.26
N GLY A 688 -29.69 -6.96 -9.94
CA GLY A 688 -30.90 -6.57 -10.67
C GLY A 688 -31.24 -5.08 -10.50
N LEU A 689 -30.98 -4.51 -9.31
CA LEU A 689 -31.18 -3.09 -9.02
C LEU A 689 -30.21 -2.24 -9.86
N LYS A 690 -28.93 -2.61 -9.91
CA LYS A 690 -27.94 -1.99 -10.79
C LYS A 690 -28.40 -1.97 -12.25
N THR A 691 -28.88 -3.11 -12.75
CA THR A 691 -29.35 -3.24 -14.14
C THR A 691 -30.54 -2.32 -14.42
N ALA A 692 -31.45 -2.16 -13.46
CA ALA A 692 -32.57 -1.24 -13.57
C ALA A 692 -32.11 0.24 -13.63
N VAL A 693 -31.10 0.62 -12.84
CA VAL A 693 -30.50 1.96 -12.88
C VAL A 693 -29.86 2.23 -14.25
N ILE A 694 -29.02 1.31 -14.75
CA ILE A 694 -28.38 1.45 -16.06
C ILE A 694 -29.42 1.55 -17.18
N THR A 695 -30.45 0.70 -17.15
CA THR A 695 -31.53 0.71 -18.13
C THR A 695 -32.30 2.04 -18.12
N TYR A 696 -32.53 2.60 -16.94
CA TYR A 696 -33.16 3.93 -16.80
C TYR A 696 -32.28 5.02 -17.44
N ILE A 697 -30.98 5.04 -17.13
CA ILE A 697 -30.01 6.00 -17.69
C ILE A 697 -30.00 5.92 -19.22
N GLU A 698 -29.88 4.73 -19.79
CA GLU A 698 -29.89 4.52 -21.25
C GLU A 698 -31.21 4.96 -21.88
N GLY A 699 -32.34 4.71 -21.21
CA GLY A 699 -33.67 5.11 -21.65
C GLY A 699 -33.83 6.64 -21.72
N GLU A 700 -33.41 7.37 -20.70
CA GLU A 700 -33.45 8.83 -20.67
C GLU A 700 -32.51 9.44 -21.72
N ASN A 701 -31.29 8.91 -21.84
CA ASN A 701 -30.32 9.35 -22.85
C ASN A 701 -30.85 9.12 -24.29
N ARG A 702 -31.43 7.95 -24.57
CA ARG A 702 -32.04 7.65 -25.88
C ARG A 702 -33.22 8.57 -26.19
N ALA A 703 -33.93 9.01 -25.16
CA ALA A 703 -35.03 9.96 -25.29
C ALA A 703 -34.58 11.43 -25.30
N GLY A 704 -33.27 11.71 -25.19
CA GLY A 704 -32.71 13.07 -25.16
C GLY A 704 -33.14 13.89 -23.94
N ARG A 705 -33.51 13.24 -22.83
CA ARG A 705 -33.93 13.91 -21.60
C ARG A 705 -32.78 13.99 -20.59
N PRO A 706 -32.61 15.12 -19.88
CA PRO A 706 -31.62 15.23 -18.83
C PRO A 706 -32.00 14.35 -17.64
N ILE A 707 -31.01 13.67 -17.06
CA ILE A 707 -31.18 12.86 -15.86
C ILE A 707 -31.05 13.77 -14.63
N ASN A 708 -32.06 13.79 -13.76
CA ASN A 708 -31.94 14.42 -12.46
C ASN A 708 -31.13 13.51 -11.52
N LEU A 709 -29.83 13.78 -11.41
CA LEU A 709 -28.89 12.97 -10.62
C LEU A 709 -29.28 12.87 -9.14
N PRO A 710 -29.65 13.96 -8.43
CA PRO A 710 -30.22 13.87 -7.08
C PRO A 710 -31.40 12.90 -6.96
N ASP A 711 -32.39 13.00 -7.84
CA ASP A 711 -33.59 12.14 -7.80
C ASP A 711 -33.27 10.66 -8.05
N LEU A 712 -32.34 10.39 -8.97
CA LEU A 712 -31.87 9.04 -9.26
C LEU A 712 -31.11 8.46 -8.07
N ALA A 713 -30.15 9.22 -7.51
CA ALA A 713 -29.40 8.83 -6.33
C ALA A 713 -30.33 8.55 -5.15
N ALA A 714 -31.30 9.44 -4.89
CA ALA A 714 -32.29 9.28 -3.82
C ALA A 714 -33.18 8.05 -4.02
N SER A 715 -33.64 7.82 -5.24
CA SER A 715 -34.51 6.67 -5.56
C SER A 715 -33.76 5.34 -5.48
N PHE A 716 -32.48 5.32 -5.89
CA PHE A 716 -31.61 4.15 -5.79
C PHE A 716 -31.27 3.84 -4.33
N GLU A 717 -30.81 4.82 -3.57
CA GLU A 717 -30.47 4.68 -2.15
C GLU A 717 -31.69 4.20 -1.34
N ALA A 718 -32.88 4.77 -1.61
CA ALA A 718 -34.12 4.32 -0.99
C ALA A 718 -34.43 2.84 -1.29
N ALA A 719 -34.24 2.39 -2.54
CA ALA A 719 -34.47 0.99 -2.91
C ALA A 719 -33.55 0.02 -2.16
N VAL A 720 -32.29 0.39 -1.94
CA VAL A 720 -31.36 -0.40 -1.14
C VAL A 720 -31.77 -0.42 0.34
N ILE A 721 -31.99 0.76 0.92
CA ILE A 721 -32.33 0.93 2.34
C ILE A 721 -33.63 0.19 2.68
N ASP A 722 -34.66 0.29 1.84
CA ASP A 722 -35.96 -0.35 2.07
C ASP A 722 -35.81 -1.87 2.32
N VAL A 723 -35.02 -2.55 1.49
CA VAL A 723 -34.79 -4.01 1.59
C VAL A 723 -33.96 -4.35 2.83
N GLN A 724 -32.88 -3.59 3.08
CA GLN A 724 -32.02 -3.77 4.26
C GLN A 724 -32.84 -3.67 5.56
N VAL A 725 -33.62 -2.61 5.70
CA VAL A 725 -34.41 -2.33 6.90
C VAL A 725 -35.53 -3.35 7.08
N ALA A 726 -36.25 -3.72 6.01
CA ALA A 726 -37.35 -4.69 6.11
C ALA A 726 -36.86 -6.07 6.59
N LYS A 727 -35.72 -6.55 6.06
CA LYS A 727 -35.12 -7.83 6.46
C LYS A 727 -34.57 -7.77 7.89
N ALA A 728 -33.92 -6.67 8.27
CA ALA A 728 -33.45 -6.46 9.64
C ALA A 728 -34.59 -6.45 10.68
N VAL A 729 -35.70 -5.76 10.38
CA VAL A 729 -36.89 -5.75 11.25
C VAL A 729 -37.43 -7.17 11.42
N THR A 730 -37.53 -7.93 10.34
CA THR A 730 -37.98 -9.33 10.39
C THR A 730 -37.03 -10.21 11.20
N ALA A 731 -35.71 -10.00 11.09
CA ALA A 731 -34.71 -10.74 11.86
C ALA A 731 -34.83 -10.46 13.36
N VAL A 732 -34.96 -9.19 13.74
CA VAL A 732 -35.12 -8.79 15.15
C VAL A 732 -36.44 -9.30 15.72
N GLU A 733 -37.55 -9.22 14.97
CA GLU A 733 -38.85 -9.73 15.41
C GLU A 733 -38.85 -11.26 15.61
N GLN A 734 -38.11 -12.02 14.80
CA GLN A 734 -38.02 -13.48 14.93
C GLN A 734 -37.07 -13.94 16.03
N THR A 735 -35.95 -13.24 16.21
CA THR A 735 -34.96 -13.57 17.25
C THR A 735 -35.36 -13.06 18.64
N GLY A 736 -36.18 -12.01 18.70
CA GLY A 736 -36.65 -11.42 19.95
C GLY A 736 -35.59 -10.61 20.71
N VAL A 737 -34.51 -10.19 20.04
CA VAL A 737 -33.43 -9.40 20.64
C VAL A 737 -33.85 -7.95 20.94
N SER A 738 -33.23 -7.35 21.95
CA SER A 738 -33.42 -5.94 22.33
C SER A 738 -32.43 -4.98 21.69
N ASP A 739 -31.41 -5.50 21.01
CA ASP A 739 -30.28 -4.75 20.49
C ASP A 739 -30.07 -5.08 19.00
N PHE A 740 -29.83 -4.03 18.21
CA PHE A 740 -29.52 -4.13 16.80
C PHE A 740 -28.30 -3.26 16.46
N CYS A 741 -27.31 -3.85 15.80
CA CYS A 741 -26.05 -3.19 15.47
C CYS A 741 -25.86 -3.07 13.96
N VAL A 742 -25.05 -2.11 13.53
CA VAL A 742 -24.63 -1.95 12.13
C VAL A 742 -23.11 -1.90 12.08
N GLY A 743 -22.48 -2.60 11.14
CA GLY A 743 -21.03 -2.58 10.94
C GLY A 743 -20.66 -2.51 9.45
N GLY A 744 -19.40 -2.24 9.14
CA GLY A 744 -18.91 -2.07 7.77
C GLY A 744 -19.01 -0.64 7.24
N GLY A 745 -18.26 -0.33 6.18
CA GLY A 745 -18.15 1.02 5.63
C GLY A 745 -19.47 1.69 5.23
N VAL A 746 -20.48 0.91 4.80
CA VAL A 746 -21.80 1.46 4.44
C VAL A 746 -22.59 1.90 5.67
N ALA A 747 -22.21 1.47 6.88
CA ALA A 747 -22.75 1.99 8.13
C ALA A 747 -22.55 3.51 8.26
N ALA A 748 -21.62 4.12 7.51
CA ALA A 748 -21.43 5.55 7.42
C ALA A 748 -22.59 6.30 6.73
N ASN A 749 -23.47 5.60 5.99
CA ASN A 749 -24.54 6.22 5.22
C ASN A 749 -25.62 6.84 6.16
N PRO A 750 -25.85 8.18 6.11
CA PRO A 750 -26.79 8.84 7.00
C PRO A 750 -28.25 8.42 6.79
N GLY A 751 -28.64 8.14 5.53
CA GLY A 751 -29.98 7.66 5.20
C GLY A 751 -30.27 6.29 5.84
N LEU A 752 -29.31 5.36 5.74
CA LEU A 752 -29.39 4.03 6.34
C LEU A 752 -29.49 4.10 7.87
N ARG A 753 -28.63 4.91 8.51
CA ARG A 753 -28.66 5.15 9.96
C ARG A 753 -30.03 5.65 10.42
N ALA A 754 -30.56 6.67 9.74
CA ALA A 754 -31.86 7.25 10.07
C ALA A 754 -33.00 6.25 9.88
N ALA A 755 -32.95 5.44 8.82
CA ALA A 755 -33.97 4.45 8.53
C ALA A 755 -34.02 3.33 9.57
N TYR A 756 -32.86 2.80 10.00
CA TYR A 756 -32.80 1.81 11.08
C TYR A 756 -33.32 2.37 12.41
N ARG A 757 -32.84 3.55 12.83
CA ARG A 757 -33.31 4.19 14.07
C ARG A 757 -34.83 4.37 14.07
N LYS A 758 -35.38 4.89 12.97
CA LYS A 758 -36.83 5.08 12.82
C LYS A 758 -37.61 3.76 12.84
N ALA A 759 -37.08 2.69 12.23
CA ALA A 759 -37.74 1.40 12.19
C ALA A 759 -37.84 0.75 13.58
N PHE A 760 -36.81 0.93 14.41
CA PHE A 760 -36.69 0.28 15.71
C PHE A 760 -37.13 1.14 16.91
N GLU A 761 -37.23 2.46 16.77
CA GLU A 761 -37.69 3.38 17.82
C GLU A 761 -39.01 2.93 18.48
N LYS A 762 -39.99 2.52 17.67
CA LYS A 762 -41.31 2.08 18.17
C LYS A 762 -41.35 0.63 18.67
N ARG A 763 -40.23 -0.11 18.52
CA ARG A 763 -40.12 -1.54 18.85
C ARG A 763 -39.36 -1.79 20.16
N GLY A 764 -38.88 -0.73 20.82
CA GLY A 764 -38.09 -0.87 22.05
C GLY A 764 -36.75 -1.55 21.83
N VAL A 765 -36.22 -1.50 20.60
CA VAL A 765 -34.92 -2.09 20.23
C VAL A 765 -33.88 -0.97 20.17
N ARG A 766 -32.77 -1.13 20.91
CA ARG A 766 -31.65 -0.20 20.89
C ARG A 766 -30.86 -0.39 19.60
N VAL A 767 -30.68 0.70 18.83
CA VAL A 767 -29.89 0.69 17.59
C VAL A 767 -28.53 1.31 17.84
N THR A 768 -27.49 0.51 17.72
CA THR A 768 -26.10 0.95 17.80
C THR A 768 -25.48 1.03 16.41
N VAL A 769 -24.71 2.10 16.17
CA VAL A 769 -23.92 2.27 14.95
C VAL A 769 -22.57 2.84 15.38
N PRO A 770 -21.44 2.34 14.87
CA PRO A 770 -20.13 2.84 15.25
C PRO A 770 -19.96 4.34 14.90
N PRO A 771 -19.06 5.04 15.62
CA PRO A 771 -18.65 6.38 15.23
C PRO A 771 -18.04 6.36 13.84
N MET A 772 -18.11 7.48 13.11
CA MET A 772 -17.68 7.54 11.69
C MET A 772 -16.24 7.05 11.50
N ARG A 773 -15.33 7.41 12.42
CA ARG A 773 -13.93 6.97 12.41
C ARG A 773 -13.71 5.46 12.58
N ALA A 774 -14.74 4.72 13.00
CA ALA A 774 -14.71 3.27 13.20
C ALA A 774 -15.60 2.51 12.22
N CYS A 775 -16.18 3.19 11.21
CA CYS A 775 -17.04 2.53 10.21
C CYS A 775 -16.24 1.92 9.06
N GLY A 776 -15.22 2.62 8.59
CA GLY A 776 -14.32 2.13 7.54
C GLY A 776 -13.27 1.16 8.09
N ASP A 777 -12.48 0.58 7.21
CA ASP A 777 -11.44 -0.36 7.60
C ASP A 777 -10.33 0.37 8.38
N ASN A 778 -10.04 -0.13 9.58
CA ASN A 778 -9.06 0.43 10.48
C ASN A 778 -8.52 -0.66 11.40
N ALA A 779 -7.34 -0.45 11.98
CA ALA A 779 -6.75 -1.46 12.86
C ALA A 779 -7.26 -1.38 14.32
N ALA A 780 -7.86 -0.26 14.74
CA ALA A 780 -8.44 -0.15 16.08
C ALA A 780 -9.59 -1.15 16.31
N MET A 781 -10.45 -1.39 15.30
CA MET A 781 -11.49 -2.41 15.39
C MET A 781 -10.92 -3.83 15.51
N ILE A 782 -9.77 -4.09 14.88
CA ILE A 782 -9.01 -5.33 14.99
C ILE A 782 -8.40 -5.44 16.40
N GLY A 783 -8.02 -4.31 17.00
CA GLY A 783 -7.52 -4.18 18.37
C GLY A 783 -8.45 -4.79 19.41
N ILE A 784 -9.77 -4.58 19.26
CA ILE A 784 -10.77 -5.12 20.19
C ILE A 784 -10.74 -6.66 20.19
N ALA A 785 -10.80 -7.26 19.00
CA ALA A 785 -10.77 -8.72 18.85
C ALA A 785 -9.41 -9.31 19.23
N ALA A 786 -8.31 -8.64 18.88
CA ALA A 786 -6.96 -9.10 19.22
C ALA A 786 -6.70 -9.07 20.72
N LEU A 787 -7.04 -7.99 21.43
CA LEU A 787 -6.89 -7.87 22.88
C LEU A 787 -7.72 -8.92 23.62
N ARG A 788 -8.93 -9.17 23.13
CA ARG A 788 -9.83 -10.23 23.62
C ARG A 788 -9.20 -11.62 23.47
N SER A 789 -8.69 -11.97 22.30
CA SER A 789 -8.01 -13.24 22.06
C SER A 789 -6.69 -13.37 22.82
N PHE A 790 -5.95 -12.27 22.97
CA PHE A 790 -4.72 -12.21 23.79
C PHE A 790 -5.00 -12.56 25.26
N ARG A 791 -6.04 -11.95 25.85
CA ARG A 791 -6.46 -12.23 27.23
C ARG A 791 -6.92 -13.68 27.43
N ALA A 792 -7.52 -14.27 26.40
CA ALA A 792 -7.91 -15.68 26.40
C ALA A 792 -6.73 -16.66 26.21
N GLY A 793 -5.52 -16.15 25.89
CA GLY A 793 -4.37 -16.99 25.50
C GLY A 793 -4.54 -17.68 24.14
N SER A 794 -5.43 -17.17 23.30
CA SER A 794 -5.74 -17.72 21.97
C SER A 794 -4.77 -17.20 20.92
N PHE A 795 -3.61 -17.82 20.83
CA PHE A 795 -2.55 -17.46 19.87
C PHE A 795 -2.58 -18.33 18.62
N SER A 796 -2.13 -17.74 17.51
CA SER A 796 -1.97 -18.40 16.22
C SER A 796 -0.51 -18.82 15.99
N PRO A 797 -0.26 -19.97 15.36
CA PRO A 797 1.10 -20.37 15.04
C PRO A 797 1.69 -19.49 13.92
N LEU A 798 3.01 -19.41 13.85
CA LEU A 798 3.72 -18.79 12.72
C LEU A 798 3.56 -19.55 11.40
N THR A 799 2.77 -20.63 11.36
CA THR A 799 2.32 -21.31 10.14
C THR A 799 0.96 -20.80 9.65
N LEU A 800 0.37 -19.78 10.28
CA LEU A 800 -0.86 -19.12 9.84
C LEU A 800 -0.72 -18.68 8.37
N ASP A 801 -1.77 -18.93 7.58
CA ASP A 801 -1.92 -18.43 6.22
C ASP A 801 -3.13 -17.49 6.14
N ALA A 802 -3.18 -16.68 5.08
CA ALA A 802 -4.34 -15.85 4.79
C ALA A 802 -5.49 -16.70 4.23
N ASP A 803 -6.70 -16.51 4.77
CA ASP A 803 -7.92 -17.15 4.25
C ASP A 803 -8.87 -16.08 3.68
N PRO A 804 -8.88 -15.86 2.36
CA PRO A 804 -9.74 -14.85 1.75
C PRO A 804 -11.23 -15.14 1.93
N ASN A 805 -11.61 -16.38 2.25
CA ASN A 805 -13.00 -16.82 2.43
C ASN A 805 -13.26 -17.31 3.86
N ALA A 806 -12.50 -16.80 4.84
CA ALA A 806 -12.65 -17.19 6.24
C ALA A 806 -14.12 -17.07 6.68
N PRO A 807 -14.71 -18.11 7.29
CA PRO A 807 -16.08 -18.04 7.80
C PRO A 807 -16.13 -17.15 9.05
N LEU A 808 -17.22 -16.41 9.19
CA LEU A 808 -17.46 -15.58 10.37
C LEU A 808 -17.41 -16.43 11.65
N GLY A 809 -16.59 -16.01 12.61
CA GLY A 809 -16.30 -16.76 13.83
C GLY A 809 -14.98 -17.53 13.80
N ALA A 810 -14.29 -17.61 12.66
CA ALA A 810 -12.91 -18.10 12.62
C ALA A 810 -12.03 -17.25 13.55
N TRP A 811 -11.18 -17.92 14.33
CA TRP A 811 -10.27 -17.32 15.32
C TRP A 811 -10.94 -16.56 16.48
N SER A 812 -12.26 -16.60 16.59
CA SER A 812 -12.97 -15.97 17.70
C SER A 812 -12.79 -16.75 19.01
N THR A 813 -12.96 -16.04 20.12
CA THR A 813 -12.98 -16.56 21.50
C THR A 813 -14.41 -16.43 22.06
N PRO A 814 -14.78 -17.07 23.18
CA PRO A 814 -16.03 -16.80 23.91
C PRO A 814 -15.96 -15.66 24.95
N ASP A 815 -14.76 -15.14 25.27
CA ASP A 815 -14.55 -14.18 26.37
C ASP A 815 -15.22 -12.82 26.12
N ALA A 816 -15.62 -12.05 27.14
CA ALA A 816 -16.17 -10.71 26.89
C ALA A 816 -15.08 -9.75 26.35
N PRO A 817 -15.40 -8.86 25.39
CA PRO A 817 -14.47 -7.86 24.89
C PRO A 817 -14.17 -6.81 25.96
N VAL A 818 -13.00 -6.16 25.85
CA VAL A 818 -12.70 -4.95 26.62
C VAL A 818 -13.33 -3.78 25.88
N PRO A 819 -14.21 -2.99 26.51
CA PRO A 819 -14.80 -1.85 25.82
C PRO A 819 -13.70 -0.86 25.42
N PRO A 820 -13.64 -0.46 24.14
CA PRO A 820 -12.55 0.35 23.65
C PRO A 820 -12.79 1.84 23.91
N VAL A 821 -11.71 2.59 24.11
CA VAL A 821 -11.73 4.03 24.36
C VAL A 821 -10.82 4.72 23.35
N TRP A 822 -11.35 5.77 22.73
CA TRP A 822 -10.53 6.69 21.93
C TRP A 822 -9.96 7.77 22.84
N GLU A 823 -8.67 8.02 22.77
CA GLU A 823 -8.05 9.21 23.35
C GLU A 823 -7.61 10.21 22.29
#